data_AF-A0A6N9SRY8-F1
#
_entry.id   AF-A0A6N9SRY8-F1
#
_cell.length_a   1.000
_cell.length_b   1.000
_cell.length_c   1.000
_cell.angle_alpha   90.00
_cell.angle_beta   90.00
_cell.angle_gamma   90.00
#
_symmetry.space_group_name_H-M   'P 1'
#
loop_
_entity.id
_entity.type
_entity.pdbx_description
1 polymer ?
#
loop_
_entity_poly.entity_id
_entity_poly.type
_entity_poly.pdbx_seq_one_letter_code
_entity_poly.pdbx_strand_id
1 'polypeptide(L)'
;MNSTSSASAPFLDAPILEVSDPARCLLRLVSLSYLSLTRNQIHTLWEVFCQRSDLPVSDTNPLIEYLLEKNELILNQGRLACVPTLSEVILRMPEDETQILLALDTVRQVFKIADYRFGYFVRQFNEGVRDLRLALYARRFEDFSKLAQTLQSYFASEWRLRNPYLTLFDAPFSAQQFDSLPHEIALTIAATILALRTNRLEPCKGPLTWLREQARLAPEEQRQWFASVLCEPMILRGHLEESLTLVRGRPFPLAHCIEGLVLVLRGQTEPAIPLFEKALKDCRKPQDLRKQGMSGLGGIAYVVSLISSGDPKALERASQHIALVIRNGTGMSSIYACLGQVAHATQSVQATLGEDRAEIGEKESLAQLFRALAWWWVDGDGERIDTIRLTELARRAESHGYRWIAAEAWELLERMQMGSPALHATHLHQEMGSLTLVSAIRRQPLWERALGALERMGEELGETFIPVRQQRFYWTLHRHPDTGNLLLEAREQKRQIHGSWGASKAITFQRLINITQELESVTEQDKTVIAYLRNTLVDQKPHDKRFFVPQALRLLMGHPLIFWGHDLQKTVELVAGRFVLISGRDRHHWHLQLEPQIPMGEDLWIEQESSHRLRLYGLSDEEIRLRDILGEIGQQIPLPQEERVVALLKTLTPRFLVHGVPPV
;
A
#
# COMPACT_ATOMS: atom_id res chain seq x y z
N MET A 1 -5.51 56.92 -40.57
CA MET A 1 -5.71 56.53 -41.99
C MET A 1 -4.76 55.39 -42.29
N ASN A 2 -5.36 54.22 -42.56
CA ASN A 2 -4.91 53.08 -43.37
C ASN A 2 -3.55 52.42 -43.01
N SER A 3 -3.40 51.12 -42.89
CA SER A 3 -4.32 49.97 -43.02
C SER A 3 -3.52 48.75 -42.59
N THR A 4 -4.05 47.99 -41.64
CA THR A 4 -3.58 46.66 -41.21
C THR A 4 -3.74 45.66 -42.35
N SER A 5 -2.65 45.07 -42.84
CA SER A 5 -2.71 43.81 -43.59
C SER A 5 -2.46 42.66 -42.60
N SER A 6 -3.53 41.99 -42.20
CA SER A 6 -3.48 40.68 -41.55
C SER A 6 -3.00 39.65 -42.56
N ALA A 7 -1.70 39.36 -42.58
CA ALA A 7 -1.17 38.21 -43.29
C ALA A 7 -1.48 36.96 -42.45
N SER A 8 -2.52 36.23 -42.84
CA SER A 8 -2.76 34.86 -42.43
C SER A 8 -1.62 33.97 -42.94
N ALA A 9 -0.70 33.59 -42.05
CA ALA A 9 0.30 32.57 -42.34
C ALA A 9 -0.28 31.16 -42.10
N PRO A 10 0.13 30.16 -42.89
CA PRO A 10 -0.60 28.90 -43.06
C PRO A 10 -0.42 27.95 -41.86
N PHE A 11 -1.46 27.16 -41.63
CA PHE A 11 -1.52 26.09 -40.63
C PHE A 11 -0.33 25.13 -40.74
N LEU A 12 0.19 24.69 -39.59
CA LEU A 12 1.07 23.52 -39.47
C LEU A 12 0.60 22.41 -40.40
N ASP A 13 1.51 21.81 -41.18
CA ASP A 13 1.29 20.74 -42.16
C ASP A 13 0.38 19.62 -41.64
N ALA A 14 -0.94 19.84 -41.70
CA ALA A 14 -1.90 18.75 -41.70
C ALA A 14 -1.68 18.01 -43.02
N PRO A 15 -1.72 16.66 -43.05
CA PRO A 15 -1.71 15.95 -44.32
C PRO A 15 -2.83 16.54 -45.17
N ILE A 16 -2.47 17.13 -46.31
CA ILE A 16 -3.45 17.64 -47.26
C ILE A 16 -4.19 16.40 -47.75
N LEU A 17 -5.38 16.19 -47.20
CA LEU A 17 -6.30 15.15 -47.66
C LEU A 17 -6.68 15.55 -49.09
N GLU A 18 -6.10 14.86 -50.09
CA GLU A 18 -6.48 14.96 -51.51
C GLU A 18 -7.86 14.34 -51.73
N VAL A 19 -8.87 14.98 -51.17
CA VAL A 19 -10.26 14.52 -51.15
C VAL A 19 -11.11 15.57 -51.85
N SER A 20 -11.95 15.13 -52.79
CA SER A 20 -12.91 16.01 -53.46
C SER A 20 -13.82 16.68 -52.43
N ASP A 21 -14.28 17.91 -52.70
CA ASP A 21 -15.09 18.65 -51.73
C ASP A 21 -16.34 17.87 -51.24
N PRO A 22 -17.06 17.10 -52.10
CA PRO A 22 -18.17 16.27 -51.63
C PRO A 22 -17.73 15.13 -50.70
N ALA A 23 -16.64 14.43 -51.02
CA ALA A 23 -16.12 13.36 -50.18
C ALA A 23 -15.60 13.90 -48.83
N ARG A 24 -15.04 15.12 -48.83
CA ARG A 24 -14.59 15.81 -47.61
C ARG A 24 -15.77 16.16 -46.69
N CYS A 25 -16.84 16.72 -47.25
CA CYS A 25 -18.08 17.00 -46.52
C CYS A 25 -18.71 15.74 -45.93
N LEU A 26 -18.77 14.64 -46.71
CA LEU A 26 -19.30 13.36 -46.25
C LEU A 26 -18.44 12.80 -45.10
N LEU A 27 -17.11 12.80 -45.26
CA LEU A 27 -16.18 12.36 -44.23
C LEU A 27 -16.31 13.20 -42.96
N ARG A 28 -16.54 14.52 -43.09
CA ARG A 28 -16.79 15.41 -41.95
C ARG A 28 -18.08 15.05 -41.21
N LEU A 29 -19.18 14.78 -41.90
CA LEU A 29 -20.44 14.35 -41.27
C LEU A 29 -20.27 13.02 -40.52
N VAL A 30 -19.60 12.05 -41.16
CA VAL A 30 -19.31 10.75 -40.54
C VAL A 30 -18.40 10.93 -39.34
N SER A 31 -17.36 11.77 -39.44
CA SER A 31 -16.50 12.13 -38.32
C SER A 31 -17.32 12.73 -37.19
N LEU A 32 -18.03 13.84 -37.40
CA LEU A 32 -18.83 14.55 -36.39
C LEU A 32 -19.78 13.61 -35.64
N SER A 33 -20.35 12.62 -36.34
CA SER A 33 -21.24 11.64 -35.73
C SER A 33 -20.59 10.81 -34.61
N TYR A 34 -19.27 10.58 -34.65
CA TYR A 34 -18.50 9.74 -33.71
C TYR A 34 -19.09 8.34 -33.47
N LEU A 35 -19.82 7.79 -34.44
CA LEU A 35 -20.52 6.52 -34.35
C LEU A 35 -20.14 5.58 -35.50
N SER A 36 -20.36 4.28 -35.30
CA SER A 36 -20.32 3.29 -36.38
C SER A 36 -21.68 3.27 -37.08
N LEU A 37 -21.73 3.79 -38.30
CA LEU A 37 -22.96 4.03 -39.06
C LEU A 37 -23.20 2.95 -40.11
N THR A 38 -24.46 2.67 -40.42
CA THR A 38 -24.80 1.88 -41.62
C THR A 38 -24.75 2.77 -42.86
N ARG A 39 -24.64 2.17 -44.06
CA ARG A 39 -24.73 2.94 -45.33
C ARG A 39 -26.00 3.79 -45.41
N ASN A 40 -27.13 3.28 -44.92
CA ASN A 40 -28.39 4.01 -44.87
C ASN A 40 -28.32 5.25 -43.95
N GLN A 41 -27.69 5.12 -42.77
CA GLN A 41 -27.52 6.26 -41.87
C GLN A 41 -26.61 7.34 -42.47
N ILE A 42 -25.56 6.94 -43.18
CA ILE A 42 -24.68 7.86 -43.92
C ILE A 42 -25.45 8.54 -45.05
N HIS A 43 -26.26 7.80 -45.80
CA HIS A 43 -27.14 8.36 -46.84
C HIS A 43 -28.12 9.39 -46.25
N THR A 44 -28.76 9.10 -45.12
CA THR A 44 -29.66 10.06 -44.45
C THR A 44 -28.92 11.33 -44.01
N LEU A 45 -27.71 11.22 -43.45
CA LEU A 45 -26.89 12.38 -43.11
C LEU A 45 -26.58 13.24 -44.34
N TRP A 46 -26.16 12.57 -45.42
CA TRP A 46 -25.82 13.24 -46.67
C TRP A 46 -27.01 13.97 -47.30
N GLU A 47 -28.17 13.32 -47.34
CA GLU A 47 -29.39 13.87 -47.88
C GLU A 47 -29.83 15.12 -47.12
N VAL A 48 -29.83 15.09 -45.79
CA VAL A 48 -30.18 16.25 -44.95
C VAL A 48 -29.17 17.39 -45.12
N PHE A 49 -27.88 17.08 -45.26
CA PHE A 49 -26.84 18.08 -45.53
C PHE A 49 -27.02 18.75 -46.90
N CYS A 50 -27.25 17.95 -47.95
CA CYS A 50 -27.43 18.43 -49.33
C CYS A 50 -28.67 19.30 -49.49
N GLN A 51 -29.75 19.04 -48.73
CA GLN A 51 -30.96 19.88 -48.75
C GLN A 51 -30.72 21.35 -48.34
N ARG A 52 -29.60 21.64 -47.68
CA ARG A 52 -29.27 22.96 -47.13
C ARG A 52 -27.91 23.48 -47.58
N SER A 53 -27.24 22.75 -48.48
CA SER A 53 -25.96 23.15 -49.08
C SER A 53 -26.11 23.30 -50.59
N ASP A 54 -25.10 23.85 -51.24
CA ASP A 54 -25.05 23.99 -52.70
C ASP A 54 -24.66 22.68 -53.42
N LEU A 55 -24.51 21.57 -52.69
CA LEU A 55 -24.13 20.27 -53.24
C LEU A 55 -25.36 19.48 -53.72
N PRO A 56 -25.28 18.80 -54.88
CA PRO A 56 -26.38 18.00 -55.39
C PRO A 56 -26.62 16.76 -54.52
N VAL A 57 -27.90 16.42 -54.31
CA VAL A 57 -28.27 15.13 -53.72
C VAL A 57 -27.90 14.02 -54.70
N SER A 58 -26.92 13.20 -54.34
CA SER A 58 -26.41 12.08 -55.15
C SER A 58 -26.34 10.78 -54.33
N ASP A 59 -26.23 9.64 -55.02
CA ASP A 59 -25.91 8.37 -54.36
C ASP A 59 -24.60 8.53 -53.56
N THR A 60 -24.63 8.12 -52.28
CA THR A 60 -23.46 8.17 -51.39
C THR A 60 -22.51 7.01 -51.60
N ASN A 61 -22.94 5.91 -52.25
CA ASN A 61 -22.09 4.73 -52.43
C ASN A 61 -20.77 5.03 -53.15
N PRO A 62 -20.71 5.78 -54.27
CA PRO A 62 -19.44 6.11 -54.92
C PRO A 62 -18.48 6.88 -54.00
N LEU A 63 -19.01 7.80 -53.18
CA LEU A 63 -18.20 8.54 -52.21
C LEU A 63 -17.71 7.63 -51.08
N ILE A 64 -18.54 6.72 -50.60
CA ILE A 64 -18.16 5.74 -49.56
C ILE A 64 -17.06 4.81 -50.09
N GLU A 65 -17.20 4.26 -51.30
CA GLU A 65 -16.16 3.39 -51.90
C GLU A 65 -14.85 4.17 -52.09
N TYR A 66 -14.91 5.41 -52.59
CA TYR A 66 -13.74 6.28 -52.71
C TYR A 66 -13.02 6.49 -51.36
N LEU A 67 -13.77 6.79 -50.30
CA LEU A 67 -13.21 7.00 -48.96
C LEU A 67 -12.66 5.71 -48.34
N LEU A 68 -13.23 4.54 -48.67
CA LEU A 68 -12.70 3.24 -48.26
C LEU A 68 -11.39 2.92 -48.99
N GLU A 69 -11.32 3.15 -50.30
CA GLU A 69 -10.10 2.95 -51.10
C GLU A 69 -8.95 3.84 -50.62
N LYS A 70 -9.26 5.06 -50.16
CA LYS A 70 -8.29 5.99 -49.58
C LYS A 70 -7.92 5.68 -48.12
N ASN A 71 -8.51 4.65 -47.51
CA ASN A 71 -8.37 4.32 -46.08
C ASN A 71 -8.72 5.50 -45.16
N GLU A 72 -9.80 6.22 -45.49
CA GLU A 72 -10.32 7.34 -44.68
C GLU A 72 -11.57 6.93 -43.89
N LEU A 73 -12.29 5.92 -44.39
CA LEU A 73 -13.30 5.17 -43.66
C LEU A 73 -12.79 3.76 -43.32
N ILE A 74 -13.31 3.21 -42.23
CA ILE A 74 -13.15 1.79 -41.87
C ILE A 74 -14.50 1.09 -41.92
N LEU A 75 -14.52 -0.12 -42.48
CA LEU A 75 -15.68 -1.02 -42.47
C LEU A 75 -15.46 -2.13 -41.45
N ASN A 76 -16.29 -2.18 -40.42
CA ASN A 76 -16.25 -3.23 -39.39
C ASN A 76 -17.65 -3.78 -39.16
N GLN A 77 -17.83 -5.10 -39.33
CA GLN A 77 -19.11 -5.80 -39.17
C GLN A 77 -20.28 -5.11 -39.92
N GLY A 78 -20.03 -4.66 -41.15
CA GLY A 78 -21.03 -3.97 -41.97
C GLY A 78 -21.34 -2.52 -41.57
N ARG A 79 -20.59 -1.94 -40.61
CA ARG A 79 -20.72 -0.55 -40.17
C ARG A 79 -19.47 0.26 -40.52
N LEU A 80 -19.68 1.49 -40.94
CA LEU A 80 -18.68 2.44 -41.39
C LEU A 80 -18.38 3.46 -40.30
N ALA A 81 -17.11 3.80 -40.11
CA ALA A 81 -16.70 4.88 -39.23
C ALA A 81 -15.53 5.65 -39.84
N CYS A 82 -15.36 6.91 -39.44
CA CYS A 82 -14.15 7.66 -39.76
C CYS A 82 -12.94 7.00 -39.10
N VAL A 83 -11.83 6.95 -39.81
CA VAL A 83 -10.56 6.46 -39.25
C VAL A 83 -10.20 7.32 -38.03
N PRO A 84 -9.86 6.72 -36.87
CA PRO A 84 -9.63 7.47 -35.63
C PRO A 84 -8.56 8.56 -35.73
N THR A 85 -7.49 8.33 -36.50
CA THR A 85 -6.40 9.31 -36.69
C THR A 85 -6.80 10.51 -37.55
N LEU A 86 -7.85 10.37 -38.37
CA LEU A 86 -8.37 11.45 -39.22
C LEU A 86 -9.55 12.18 -38.59
N SER A 87 -10.21 11.58 -37.61
CA SER A 87 -11.45 12.07 -36.99
C SER A 87 -11.39 13.54 -36.58
N GLU A 88 -10.34 13.98 -35.89
CA GLU A 88 -10.21 15.41 -35.54
C GLU A 88 -9.49 16.23 -36.61
N VAL A 89 -8.64 15.60 -37.43
CA VAL A 89 -7.91 16.30 -38.50
C VAL A 89 -8.90 16.93 -39.48
N ILE A 90 -9.90 16.17 -39.93
CA ILE A 90 -10.93 16.65 -40.88
C ILE A 90 -11.81 17.79 -40.32
N LEU A 91 -11.99 17.84 -39.00
CA LEU A 91 -12.78 18.89 -38.33
C LEU A 91 -11.98 20.17 -38.13
N ARG A 92 -10.65 20.09 -38.14
CA ARG A 92 -9.74 21.22 -37.98
C ARG A 92 -9.23 21.78 -39.30
N MET A 93 -9.53 21.13 -40.43
CA MET A 93 -9.21 21.65 -41.75
C MET A 93 -9.92 22.99 -41.99
N PRO A 94 -9.27 23.95 -42.68
CA PRO A 94 -9.89 25.24 -42.99
C PRO A 94 -11.13 25.03 -43.85
N GLU A 95 -12.27 25.56 -43.41
CA GLU A 95 -13.52 25.56 -44.16
C GLU A 95 -14.32 26.84 -43.87
N ASP A 96 -15.33 27.12 -44.68
CA ASP A 96 -16.33 28.13 -44.38
C ASP A 96 -17.07 27.77 -43.07
N GLU A 97 -17.09 28.70 -42.13
CA GLU A 97 -17.79 28.58 -40.84
C GLU A 97 -19.26 28.18 -41.04
N THR A 98 -19.88 28.65 -42.13
CA THR A 98 -21.25 28.32 -42.51
C THR A 98 -21.44 26.82 -42.79
N GLN A 99 -20.48 26.19 -43.47
CA GLN A 99 -20.55 24.76 -43.77
C GLN A 99 -20.33 23.90 -42.54
N ILE A 100 -19.46 24.34 -41.62
CA ILE A 100 -19.25 23.65 -40.34
C ILE A 100 -20.52 23.71 -39.50
N LEU A 101 -21.13 24.88 -39.35
CA LEU A 101 -22.39 25.04 -38.62
C LEU A 101 -23.51 24.19 -39.24
N LEU A 102 -23.59 24.13 -40.57
CA LEU A 102 -24.54 23.28 -41.27
C LEU A 102 -24.31 21.79 -40.98
N ALA A 103 -23.06 21.34 -40.97
CA ALA A 103 -22.72 19.96 -40.65
C ALA A 103 -23.10 19.60 -39.20
N LEU A 104 -22.86 20.50 -38.25
CA LEU A 104 -23.25 20.34 -36.85
C LEU A 104 -24.78 20.19 -36.71
N ASP A 105 -25.54 21.09 -37.33
CA ASP A 105 -27.00 21.06 -37.27
C ASP A 105 -27.58 19.82 -37.96
N THR A 106 -26.96 19.37 -39.06
CA THR A 106 -27.34 18.13 -39.75
C THR A 106 -27.21 16.93 -38.82
N VAL A 107 -26.06 16.77 -38.16
CA VAL A 107 -25.80 15.65 -37.24
C VAL A 107 -26.78 15.69 -36.06
N ARG A 108 -27.07 16.87 -35.51
CA ARG A 108 -28.04 17.05 -34.42
C ARG A 108 -29.48 16.71 -34.83
N GLN A 109 -29.85 17.00 -36.08
CA GLN A 109 -31.18 16.71 -36.59
C GLN A 109 -31.38 15.20 -36.81
N VAL A 110 -30.37 14.53 -37.39
CA VAL A 110 -30.42 13.10 -37.66
C VAL A 110 -30.30 12.29 -36.38
N PHE A 111 -29.39 12.67 -35.48
CA PHE A 111 -29.23 12.04 -34.18
C PHE A 111 -29.72 12.97 -33.07
N LYS A 112 -30.99 12.80 -32.70
CA LYS A 112 -31.63 13.62 -31.67
C LYS A 112 -30.87 13.54 -30.34
N ILE A 113 -30.51 14.70 -29.81
CA ILE A 113 -29.93 14.87 -28.48
C ILE A 113 -31.08 14.95 -27.46
N ALA A 114 -31.06 14.10 -26.44
CA ALA A 114 -32.04 14.14 -25.36
C ALA A 114 -31.63 15.21 -24.33
N ASP A 115 -32.15 16.43 -24.52
CA ASP A 115 -31.97 17.55 -23.60
C ASP A 115 -33.11 17.58 -22.57
N TYR A 116 -32.79 17.53 -21.27
CA TYR A 116 -33.76 17.65 -20.19
C TYR A 116 -33.45 18.91 -19.38
N ARG A 117 -34.50 19.52 -18.78
CA ARG A 117 -34.44 20.78 -18.00
C ARG A 117 -33.33 20.88 -16.93
N PHE A 118 -32.72 19.76 -16.51
CA PHE A 118 -31.70 19.70 -15.46
C PHE A 118 -30.41 18.96 -15.88
N GLY A 119 -30.23 18.59 -17.15
CA GLY A 119 -29.01 17.93 -17.63
C GLY A 119 -29.19 17.11 -18.90
N TYR A 120 -28.08 16.54 -19.39
CA TYR A 120 -28.07 15.66 -20.55
C TYR A 120 -28.30 14.21 -20.16
N PHE A 121 -29.15 13.51 -20.92
CA PHE A 121 -29.29 12.06 -20.81
C PHE A 121 -28.56 11.37 -21.96
N VAL A 122 -27.48 10.67 -21.63
CA VAL A 122 -26.65 9.94 -22.59
C VAL A 122 -26.83 8.45 -22.35
N ARG A 123 -27.23 7.69 -23.39
CA ARG A 123 -27.43 6.24 -23.28
C ARG A 123 -26.14 5.46 -23.45
N GLN A 124 -25.29 5.91 -24.38
CA GLN A 124 -24.03 5.27 -24.69
C GLN A 124 -22.88 6.29 -24.65
N PHE A 125 -21.72 5.85 -24.17
CA PHE A 125 -20.54 6.71 -24.05
C PHE A 125 -20.19 7.43 -25.37
N ASN A 126 -20.17 6.73 -26.51
CA ASN A 126 -19.85 7.33 -27.81
C ASN A 126 -20.89 8.37 -28.27
N GLU A 127 -22.17 8.20 -27.92
CA GLU A 127 -23.20 9.22 -28.19
C GLU A 127 -22.93 10.49 -27.37
N GLY A 128 -22.53 10.35 -26.10
CA GLY A 128 -22.17 11.51 -25.29
C GLY A 128 -20.88 12.18 -25.77
N VAL A 129 -19.91 11.42 -26.27
CA VAL A 129 -18.69 11.99 -26.88
C VAL A 129 -19.03 12.72 -28.18
N ARG A 130 -19.95 12.20 -29.01
CA ARG A 130 -20.52 12.95 -30.15
C ARG A 130 -21.11 14.28 -29.68
N ASP A 131 -21.99 14.24 -28.69
CA ASP A 131 -22.69 15.45 -28.22
C ASP A 131 -21.70 16.46 -27.60
N LEU A 132 -20.69 15.97 -26.89
CA LEU A 132 -19.58 16.78 -26.38
C LEU A 132 -18.82 17.48 -27.52
N ARG A 133 -18.53 16.76 -28.62
CA ARG A 133 -17.89 17.33 -29.82
C ARG A 133 -18.78 18.38 -30.48
N LEU A 134 -20.07 18.09 -30.62
CA LEU A 134 -21.02 19.05 -31.20
C LEU A 134 -21.07 20.34 -30.38
N ALA A 135 -21.09 20.25 -29.05
CA ALA A 135 -21.03 21.41 -28.17
C ALA A 135 -19.71 22.19 -28.30
N LEU A 136 -18.57 21.48 -28.39
CA LEU A 136 -17.25 22.08 -28.60
C LEU A 136 -17.19 22.92 -29.88
N TYR A 137 -17.53 22.31 -31.02
CA TYR A 137 -17.43 22.97 -32.33
C TYR A 137 -18.51 24.04 -32.52
N ALA A 138 -19.68 23.91 -31.87
CA ALA A 138 -20.70 24.96 -31.80
C ALA A 138 -20.36 26.08 -30.80
N ARG A 139 -19.20 26.04 -30.14
CA ARG A 139 -18.74 26.98 -29.09
C ARG A 139 -19.73 27.13 -27.91
N ARG A 140 -20.48 26.07 -27.60
CA ARG A 140 -21.40 26.00 -26.47
C ARG A 140 -20.68 25.42 -25.25
N PHE A 141 -19.81 26.22 -24.65
CA PHE A 141 -18.89 25.76 -23.61
C PHE A 141 -19.57 25.36 -22.29
N GLU A 142 -20.73 25.95 -21.98
CA GLU A 142 -21.53 25.53 -20.83
C GLU A 142 -22.09 24.11 -21.04
N ASP A 143 -22.66 23.85 -22.22
CA ASP A 143 -23.16 22.54 -22.63
C ASP A 143 -22.03 21.50 -22.64
N PHE A 144 -20.86 21.89 -23.18
CA PHE A 144 -19.65 21.06 -23.17
C PHE A 144 -19.27 20.64 -21.75
N SER A 145 -19.26 21.58 -20.81
CA SER A 145 -18.88 21.31 -19.41
C SER A 145 -19.88 20.39 -18.71
N LYS A 146 -21.19 20.61 -18.93
CA LYS A 146 -22.26 19.74 -18.41
C LYS A 146 -22.17 18.33 -18.99
N LEU A 147 -21.95 18.19 -20.29
CA LEU A 147 -21.77 16.89 -20.97
C LEU A 147 -20.54 16.16 -20.46
N ALA A 148 -19.41 16.84 -20.27
CA ALA A 148 -18.20 16.25 -19.71
C ALA A 148 -18.45 15.72 -18.29
N GLN A 149 -19.15 16.48 -17.44
CA GLN A 149 -19.52 16.06 -16.09
C GLN A 149 -20.46 14.84 -16.09
N THR A 150 -21.47 14.84 -16.97
CA THR A 150 -22.37 13.70 -17.18
C THR A 150 -21.58 12.46 -17.60
N LEU A 151 -20.70 12.58 -18.59
CA LEU A 151 -19.88 11.46 -19.05
C LEU A 151 -18.97 10.93 -17.93
N GLN A 152 -18.34 11.81 -17.17
CA GLN A 152 -17.47 11.42 -16.06
C GLN A 152 -18.23 10.67 -14.95
N SER A 153 -19.49 11.04 -14.70
CA SER A 153 -20.30 10.47 -13.62
C SER A 153 -20.99 9.17 -14.04
N TYR A 154 -21.63 9.13 -15.21
CA TYR A 154 -22.40 7.98 -15.67
C TYR A 154 -21.55 6.91 -16.36
N PHE A 155 -20.38 7.28 -16.91
CA PHE A 155 -19.48 6.39 -17.65
C PHE A 155 -18.05 6.49 -17.10
N ALA A 156 -17.89 6.43 -15.77
CA ALA A 156 -16.62 6.65 -15.09
C ALA A 156 -15.50 5.70 -15.56
N SER A 157 -15.84 4.44 -15.84
CA SER A 157 -14.87 3.43 -16.33
C SER A 157 -14.37 3.78 -17.73
N GLU A 158 -15.28 4.07 -18.65
CA GLU A 158 -14.98 4.44 -20.03
C GLU A 158 -14.25 5.78 -20.10
N TRP A 159 -14.64 6.75 -19.27
CA TRP A 159 -13.95 8.03 -19.13
C TRP A 159 -12.49 7.85 -18.69
N ARG A 160 -12.22 6.91 -17.78
CA ARG A 160 -10.85 6.60 -17.32
C ARG A 160 -10.04 5.86 -18.39
N LEU A 161 -10.65 4.91 -19.09
CA LEU A 161 -9.96 4.05 -20.06
C LEU A 161 -9.75 4.75 -21.41
N ARG A 162 -10.76 5.48 -21.88
CA ARG A 162 -10.89 6.10 -23.21
C ARG A 162 -11.32 7.57 -23.10
N ASN A 163 -10.60 8.34 -22.28
CA ASN A 163 -10.89 9.75 -22.07
C ASN A 163 -10.97 10.51 -23.41
N PRO A 164 -12.09 11.18 -23.73
CA PRO A 164 -12.29 11.81 -25.02
C PRO A 164 -11.31 12.94 -25.29
N TYR A 165 -10.78 13.60 -24.25
CA TYR A 165 -9.86 14.72 -24.42
C TYR A 165 -8.57 14.33 -25.16
N LEU A 166 -8.11 13.08 -25.03
CA LEU A 166 -6.94 12.59 -25.76
C LEU A 166 -7.17 12.62 -27.27
N THR A 167 -8.35 12.21 -27.72
CA THR A 167 -8.70 12.26 -29.15
C THR A 167 -8.97 13.70 -29.58
N LEU A 168 -9.80 14.43 -28.82
CA LEU A 168 -10.31 15.75 -29.21
C LEU A 168 -9.25 16.86 -29.22
N PHE A 169 -8.22 16.76 -28.40
CA PHE A 169 -7.26 17.85 -28.19
C PHE A 169 -5.79 17.40 -28.28
N ASP A 170 -5.48 16.10 -28.30
CA ASP A 170 -4.10 15.59 -28.23
C ASP A 170 -3.77 14.58 -29.35
N ALA A 171 -4.51 14.65 -30.47
CA ALA A 171 -4.32 13.82 -31.66
C ALA A 171 -4.52 14.61 -32.98
N PRO A 172 -3.58 15.50 -33.39
CA PRO A 172 -2.40 15.95 -32.65
C PRO A 172 -2.72 17.10 -31.68
N PHE A 173 -1.80 17.40 -30.76
CA PHE A 173 -1.89 18.58 -29.89
C PHE A 173 -1.75 19.88 -30.69
N SER A 174 -2.59 20.88 -30.40
CA SER A 174 -2.51 22.22 -31.00
C SER A 174 -2.63 23.32 -29.93
N ALA A 175 -1.55 24.08 -29.69
CA ALA A 175 -1.56 25.19 -28.75
C ALA A 175 -2.61 26.25 -29.13
N GLN A 176 -2.71 26.59 -30.42
CA GLN A 176 -3.69 27.55 -30.92
C GLN A 176 -5.13 27.12 -30.65
N GLN A 177 -5.43 25.81 -30.70
CA GLN A 177 -6.76 25.30 -30.34
C GLN A 177 -7.04 25.57 -28.86
N PHE A 178 -6.08 25.31 -27.96
CA PHE A 178 -6.23 25.61 -26.54
C PHE A 178 -6.40 27.10 -26.27
N ASP A 179 -5.67 27.96 -26.99
CA ASP A 179 -5.76 29.41 -26.86
C ASP A 179 -7.13 29.96 -27.30
N SER A 180 -7.89 29.21 -28.12
CA SER A 180 -9.24 29.58 -28.57
C SER A 180 -10.35 29.21 -27.57
N LEU A 181 -10.05 28.37 -26.56
CA LEU A 181 -11.02 27.93 -25.57
C LEU A 181 -11.12 28.91 -24.39
N PRO A 182 -12.23 28.91 -23.63
CA PRO A 182 -12.27 29.58 -22.35
C PRO A 182 -11.15 29.08 -21.43
N HIS A 183 -10.47 30.02 -20.76
CA HIS A 183 -9.23 29.75 -20.03
C HIS A 183 -9.33 28.57 -19.03
N GLU A 184 -10.39 28.53 -18.21
CA GLU A 184 -10.60 27.46 -17.23
C GLU A 184 -10.80 26.08 -17.86
N ILE A 185 -11.50 26.02 -19.01
CA ILE A 185 -11.72 24.79 -19.76
C ILE A 185 -10.40 24.31 -20.36
N ALA A 186 -9.63 25.22 -20.98
CA ALA A 186 -8.33 24.92 -21.55
C ALA A 186 -7.38 24.34 -20.50
N LEU A 187 -7.27 25.00 -19.34
CA LEU A 187 -6.46 24.54 -18.21
C LEU A 187 -6.87 23.16 -17.71
N THR A 188 -8.17 22.93 -17.52
CA THR A 188 -8.70 21.65 -17.02
C THR A 188 -8.40 20.50 -17.98
N ILE A 189 -8.62 20.71 -19.28
CA ILE A 189 -8.37 19.72 -20.33
C ILE A 189 -6.87 19.42 -20.44
N ALA A 190 -6.03 20.45 -20.50
CA ALA A 190 -4.58 20.29 -20.62
C ALA A 190 -3.99 19.56 -19.40
N ALA A 191 -4.43 19.91 -18.18
CA ALA A 191 -4.02 19.23 -16.95
C ALA A 191 -4.45 17.75 -16.95
N THR A 192 -5.67 17.45 -17.41
CA THR A 192 -6.18 16.09 -17.53
C THR A 192 -5.36 15.26 -18.51
N ILE A 193 -5.07 15.80 -19.69
CA ILE A 193 -4.23 15.15 -20.72
C ILE A 193 -2.82 14.90 -20.16
N LEU A 194 -2.21 15.91 -19.54
CA LEU A 194 -0.87 15.78 -18.95
C LEU A 194 -0.84 14.66 -17.91
N ALA A 195 -1.82 14.60 -17.01
CA ALA A 195 -1.91 13.56 -15.98
C ALA A 195 -2.07 12.15 -16.61
N LEU A 196 -2.94 12.01 -17.63
CA LEU A 196 -3.15 10.73 -18.33
C LEU A 196 -1.89 10.26 -19.05
N ARG A 197 -1.24 11.14 -19.82
CA ARG A 197 -0.01 10.82 -20.57
C ARG A 197 1.15 10.49 -19.64
N THR A 198 1.29 11.25 -18.54
CA THR A 198 2.33 11.03 -17.53
C THR A 198 2.18 9.67 -16.86
N ASN A 199 0.96 9.30 -16.44
CA ASN A 199 0.71 7.99 -15.82
C ASN A 199 1.04 6.81 -16.75
N ARG A 200 0.84 6.98 -18.06
CA ARG A 200 1.08 5.95 -19.09
C ARG A 200 2.50 5.97 -19.67
N LEU A 201 3.30 6.99 -19.36
CA LEU A 201 4.57 7.32 -20.02
C LEU A 201 4.45 7.48 -21.53
N GLU A 202 3.36 8.11 -21.96
CA GLU A 202 3.14 8.50 -23.35
C GLU A 202 3.71 9.91 -23.61
N PRO A 203 3.97 10.30 -24.88
CA PRO A 203 4.43 11.65 -25.20
C PRO A 203 3.46 12.72 -24.65
N CYS A 204 4.01 13.73 -23.97
CA CYS A 204 3.22 14.84 -23.41
C CYS A 204 3.86 16.23 -23.62
N LYS A 205 4.80 16.34 -24.57
CA LYS A 205 5.55 17.59 -24.83
C LYS A 205 4.63 18.77 -25.10
N GLY A 206 3.58 18.58 -25.91
CA GLY A 206 2.58 19.61 -26.24
C GLY A 206 1.89 20.21 -25.02
N PRO A 207 1.06 19.44 -24.29
CA PRO A 207 0.31 19.94 -23.13
C PRO A 207 1.24 20.43 -22.01
N LEU A 208 2.39 19.79 -21.80
CA LEU A 208 3.38 20.24 -20.81
C LEU A 208 3.95 21.62 -21.17
N THR A 209 4.34 21.84 -22.42
CA THR A 209 4.91 23.11 -22.87
C THR A 209 3.87 24.22 -22.75
N TRP A 210 2.64 23.97 -23.19
CA TRP A 210 1.56 24.95 -23.11
C TRP A 210 1.25 25.33 -21.65
N LEU A 211 1.08 24.35 -20.75
CA LEU A 211 0.83 24.61 -19.33
C LEU A 211 1.98 25.35 -18.64
N ARG A 212 3.25 25.10 -19.03
CA ARG A 212 4.41 25.84 -18.52
C ARG A 212 4.37 27.31 -18.93
N GLU A 213 4.01 27.62 -20.17
CA GLU A 213 3.85 29.01 -20.60
C GLU A 213 2.68 29.68 -19.87
N GLN A 214 1.54 29.00 -19.72
CA GLN A 214 0.42 29.52 -18.91
C GLN A 214 0.84 29.79 -17.46
N ALA A 215 1.63 28.91 -16.85
CA ALA A 215 2.12 29.09 -15.48
C ALA A 215 3.02 30.33 -15.32
N ARG A 216 3.78 30.72 -16.36
CA ARG A 216 4.63 31.92 -16.33
C ARG A 216 3.81 33.22 -16.39
N LEU A 217 2.69 33.18 -17.09
CA LEU A 217 1.79 34.33 -17.26
C LEU A 217 0.75 34.43 -16.14
N ALA A 218 0.55 33.35 -15.37
CA ALA A 218 -0.49 33.25 -14.37
C ALA A 218 -0.25 34.20 -13.16
N PRO A 219 -1.33 34.76 -12.60
CA PRO A 219 -1.26 35.51 -11.35
C PRO A 219 -0.81 34.61 -10.19
N GLU A 220 -0.25 35.22 -9.14
CA GLU A 220 0.30 34.51 -7.99
C GLU A 220 -0.72 33.58 -7.30
N GLU A 221 -2.01 33.94 -7.32
CA GLU A 221 -3.11 33.16 -6.75
C GLU A 221 -3.28 31.79 -7.41
N GLN A 222 -2.97 31.66 -8.70
CA GLN A 222 -3.06 30.40 -9.43
C GLN A 222 -1.80 29.54 -9.31
N ARG A 223 -0.71 30.08 -8.74
CA ARG A 223 0.58 29.38 -8.64
C ARG A 223 0.48 28.02 -7.96
N GLN A 224 -0.33 27.91 -6.90
CA GLN A 224 -0.53 26.64 -6.19
C GLN A 224 -1.19 25.58 -7.09
N TRP A 225 -2.17 25.97 -7.91
CA TRP A 225 -2.82 25.05 -8.85
C TRP A 225 -1.83 24.59 -9.91
N PHE A 226 -1.08 25.51 -10.53
CA PHE A 226 -0.04 25.14 -11.50
C PHE A 226 1.03 24.23 -10.89
N ALA A 227 1.48 24.51 -9.67
CA ALA A 227 2.40 23.64 -8.96
C ALA A 227 1.84 22.21 -8.79
N SER A 228 0.54 22.08 -8.45
CA SER A 228 -0.11 20.77 -8.28
C SER A 228 -0.22 19.96 -9.57
N VAL A 229 -0.30 20.64 -10.71
CA VAL A 229 -0.41 20.01 -12.03
C VAL A 229 0.95 19.70 -12.64
N LEU A 230 1.94 20.58 -12.45
CA LEU A 230 3.20 20.56 -13.20
C LEU A 230 4.36 19.87 -12.46
N CYS A 231 4.46 19.98 -11.14
CA CYS A 231 5.69 19.62 -10.44
C CYS A 231 6.04 18.13 -10.58
N GLU A 232 5.08 17.22 -10.38
CA GLU A 232 5.32 15.78 -10.50
C GLU A 232 5.66 15.35 -11.95
N PRO A 233 4.88 15.73 -12.99
CA PRO A 233 5.27 15.46 -14.39
C PRO A 233 6.65 15.99 -14.76
N MET A 234 7.01 17.18 -14.26
CA MET A 234 8.32 17.79 -14.48
C MET A 234 9.44 17.01 -13.78
N ILE A 235 9.22 16.55 -12.55
CA ILE A 235 10.18 15.74 -11.79
C ILE A 235 10.44 14.41 -12.51
N LEU A 236 9.40 13.70 -12.96
CA LEU A 236 9.55 12.45 -13.71
C LEU A 236 10.34 12.61 -15.02
N ARG A 237 10.36 13.83 -15.57
CA ARG A 237 11.11 14.22 -16.77
C ARG A 237 12.49 14.80 -16.46
N GLY A 238 12.88 14.92 -15.20
CA GLY A 238 14.19 15.40 -14.76
C GLY A 238 14.31 16.91 -14.52
N HIS A 239 13.19 17.64 -14.50
CA HIS A 239 13.18 19.10 -14.32
C HIS A 239 13.04 19.50 -12.84
N LEU A 240 13.95 19.02 -11.97
CA LEU A 240 13.85 19.19 -10.51
C LEU A 240 13.89 20.68 -10.08
N GLU A 241 14.85 21.45 -10.59
CA GLU A 241 15.02 22.86 -10.24
C GLU A 241 13.85 23.74 -10.67
N GLU A 242 13.23 23.40 -11.80
CA GLU A 242 12.08 24.15 -12.29
C GLU A 242 10.84 23.88 -11.41
N SER A 243 10.65 22.63 -10.96
CA SER A 243 9.62 22.29 -9.97
C SER A 243 9.83 23.02 -8.64
N LEU A 244 11.08 23.10 -8.15
CA LEU A 244 11.40 23.90 -6.96
C LEU A 244 11.07 25.38 -7.18
N THR A 245 11.39 25.92 -8.35
CA THR A 245 11.12 27.33 -8.69
C THR A 245 9.62 27.65 -8.67
N LEU A 246 8.77 26.72 -9.11
CA LEU A 246 7.30 26.88 -9.08
C LEU A 246 6.73 26.95 -7.65
N VAL A 247 7.38 26.30 -6.68
CA VAL A 247 6.91 26.27 -5.28
C VAL A 247 7.63 27.27 -4.36
N ARG A 248 8.67 27.97 -4.85
CA ARG A 248 9.39 29.00 -4.07
C ARG A 248 8.48 30.14 -3.62
N GLY A 249 8.72 30.62 -2.40
CA GLY A 249 8.22 31.91 -1.92
C GLY A 249 7.00 31.90 -0.99
N ARG A 250 6.17 30.84 -0.96
CA ARG A 250 5.08 30.71 0.03
C ARG A 250 4.99 29.30 0.62
N PRO A 251 4.90 29.15 1.95
CA PRO A 251 4.66 27.86 2.57
C PRO A 251 3.20 27.44 2.38
N PHE A 252 2.97 26.51 1.46
CA PHE A 252 1.73 25.75 1.37
C PHE A 252 2.07 24.25 1.43
N PRO A 253 1.14 23.36 1.83
CA PRO A 253 1.44 21.94 2.02
C PRO A 253 2.20 21.30 0.86
N LEU A 254 1.76 21.54 -0.37
CA LEU A 254 2.40 21.01 -1.57
C LEU A 254 3.83 21.53 -1.78
N ALA A 255 4.18 22.76 -1.37
CA ALA A 255 5.55 23.25 -1.47
C ALA A 255 6.53 22.36 -0.67
N HIS A 256 6.19 22.06 0.58
CA HIS A 256 6.98 21.15 1.41
C HIS A 256 7.00 19.72 0.86
N CYS A 257 5.91 19.25 0.22
CA CYS A 257 5.90 17.95 -0.47
C CYS A 257 6.93 17.90 -1.60
N ILE A 258 7.00 18.94 -2.43
CA ILE A 258 7.92 19.01 -3.57
C ILE A 258 9.36 19.19 -3.11
N GLU A 259 9.61 20.02 -2.11
CA GLU A 259 10.94 20.17 -1.49
C GLU A 259 11.42 18.84 -0.90
N GLY A 260 10.57 18.15 -0.12
CA GLY A 260 10.87 16.83 0.44
C GLY A 260 11.14 15.79 -0.64
N LEU A 261 10.31 15.75 -1.70
CA LEU A 261 10.52 14.85 -2.83
C LEU A 261 11.88 15.08 -3.49
N VAL A 262 12.27 16.33 -3.75
CA VAL A 262 13.58 16.63 -4.35
C VAL A 262 14.73 16.27 -3.41
N LEU A 263 14.60 16.43 -2.09
CA LEU A 263 15.60 15.95 -1.13
C LEU A 263 15.78 14.43 -1.20
N VAL A 264 14.68 13.67 -1.25
CA VAL A 264 14.74 12.21 -1.42
C VAL A 264 15.44 11.84 -2.73
N LEU A 265 15.11 12.51 -3.83
CA LEU A 265 15.77 12.32 -5.12
C LEU A 265 17.24 12.79 -5.13
N ARG A 266 17.72 13.45 -4.08
CA ARG A 266 19.14 13.79 -3.86
C ARG A 266 19.80 12.87 -2.84
N GLY A 267 19.15 11.76 -2.48
CA GLY A 267 19.62 10.82 -1.46
C GLY A 267 19.51 11.33 -0.02
N GLN A 268 18.84 12.45 0.21
CA GLN A 268 18.63 13.04 1.54
C GLN A 268 17.27 12.62 2.10
N THR A 269 17.14 11.34 2.45
CA THR A 269 15.87 10.76 2.95
C THR A 269 15.51 11.25 4.35
N GLU A 270 16.45 11.27 5.30
CA GLU A 270 16.18 11.75 6.67
C GLU A 270 15.77 13.23 6.73
N PRO A 271 16.47 14.18 6.08
CA PRO A 271 16.07 15.59 6.10
C PRO A 271 14.72 15.86 5.41
N ALA A 272 14.24 14.95 4.56
CA ALA A 272 12.95 15.08 3.88
C ALA A 272 11.74 14.78 4.78
N ILE A 273 11.89 13.90 5.78
CA ILE A 273 10.81 13.49 6.70
C ILE A 273 10.10 14.69 7.35
N PRO A 274 10.79 15.67 7.99
CA PRO A 274 10.13 16.80 8.63
C PRO A 274 9.34 17.69 7.64
N LEU A 275 9.78 17.78 6.38
CA LEU A 275 9.05 18.53 5.34
C LEU A 275 7.71 17.86 5.01
N PHE A 276 7.72 16.53 4.83
CA PHE A 276 6.49 15.78 4.58
C PHE A 276 5.53 15.82 5.78
N GLU A 277 6.04 15.71 7.00
CA GLU A 277 5.22 15.84 8.19
C GLU A 277 4.60 17.23 8.33
N LYS A 278 5.36 18.26 7.98
CA LYS A 278 4.86 19.64 7.95
C LYS A 278 3.75 19.79 6.91
N ALA A 279 3.91 19.21 5.72
CA ALA A 279 2.87 19.20 4.69
C ALA A 279 1.56 18.54 5.17
N LEU A 280 1.67 17.40 5.86
CA LEU A 280 0.51 16.68 6.43
C LEU A 280 -0.17 17.48 7.55
N LYS A 281 0.60 18.22 8.36
CA LYS A 281 0.10 19.06 9.47
C LYS A 281 -0.56 20.35 8.98
N ASP A 282 0.01 21.00 7.95
CA ASP A 282 -0.44 22.31 7.45
C ASP A 282 -1.78 22.25 6.69
N CYS A 283 -2.32 21.05 6.47
CA CYS A 283 -3.63 20.84 5.85
C CYS A 283 -4.78 21.17 6.81
N ARG A 284 -5.54 22.23 6.50
CA ARG A 284 -6.55 22.82 7.40
C ARG A 284 -7.97 22.28 7.15
N LYS A 285 -8.31 21.84 5.94
CA LYS A 285 -9.66 21.34 5.63
C LYS A 285 -9.74 19.81 5.76
N PRO A 286 -10.90 19.27 6.16
CA PRO A 286 -11.12 17.83 6.22
C PRO A 286 -11.10 17.12 4.85
N GLN A 287 -11.10 17.86 3.73
CA GLN A 287 -10.93 17.34 2.38
C GLN A 287 -9.46 17.36 1.92
N ASP A 288 -8.54 17.88 2.75
CA ASP A 288 -7.12 18.00 2.42
C ASP A 288 -6.32 16.75 2.86
N LEU A 289 -5.02 16.71 2.51
CA LEU A 289 -4.06 15.61 2.72
C LEU A 289 -4.07 15.02 4.15
N ARG A 290 -4.52 15.78 5.16
CA ARG A 290 -4.62 15.31 6.55
C ARG A 290 -5.63 14.17 6.76
N LYS A 291 -6.75 14.16 6.02
CA LYS A 291 -7.73 13.06 6.08
C LYS A 291 -7.58 12.08 4.93
N GLN A 292 -7.10 12.54 3.77
CA GLN A 292 -6.93 11.72 2.57
C GLN A 292 -5.59 10.95 2.55
N GLY A 293 -4.60 11.42 3.30
CA GLY A 293 -3.20 11.06 3.11
C GLY A 293 -2.60 11.79 1.89
N MET A 294 -1.28 11.76 1.79
CA MET A 294 -0.56 12.28 0.63
C MET A 294 -0.45 11.18 -0.43
N SER A 295 -1.29 11.27 -1.45
CA SER A 295 -1.39 10.35 -2.59
C SER A 295 -0.68 10.95 -3.81
N GLY A 296 0.55 10.51 -4.10
CA GLY A 296 1.38 11.06 -5.18
C GLY A 296 2.85 10.71 -5.01
N LEU A 297 3.73 11.25 -5.85
CA LEU A 297 5.18 11.03 -5.75
C LEU A 297 5.74 11.54 -4.42
N GLY A 298 5.22 12.66 -3.91
CA GLY A 298 5.59 13.14 -2.58
C GLY A 298 5.27 12.13 -1.48
N GLY A 299 4.10 11.48 -1.58
CA GLY A 299 3.68 10.45 -0.62
C GLY A 299 4.49 9.17 -0.72
N ILE A 300 4.85 8.77 -1.94
CA ILE A 300 5.76 7.65 -2.19
C ILE A 300 7.14 7.95 -1.59
N ALA A 301 7.70 9.14 -1.86
CA ALA A 301 8.99 9.56 -1.32
C ALA A 301 8.98 9.65 0.21
N TYR A 302 7.87 10.07 0.82
CA TYR A 302 7.70 10.04 2.28
C TYR A 302 7.79 8.62 2.83
N VAL A 303 7.05 7.67 2.23
CA VAL A 303 7.08 6.26 2.64
C VAL A 303 8.48 5.67 2.46
N VAL A 304 9.15 5.93 1.33
CA VAL A 304 10.54 5.50 1.08
C VAL A 304 11.47 6.07 2.15
N SER A 305 11.31 7.34 2.54
CA SER A 305 12.13 7.98 3.57
C SER A 305 11.94 7.34 4.94
N LEU A 306 10.69 7.01 5.30
CA LEU A 306 10.39 6.32 6.55
C LEU A 306 10.98 4.91 6.60
N ILE A 307 10.88 4.15 5.50
CA ILE A 307 11.48 2.81 5.41
C ILE A 307 13.01 2.89 5.46
N SER A 308 13.60 3.85 4.74
CA SER A 308 15.04 4.09 4.69
C SER A 308 15.65 4.39 6.07
N SER A 309 14.89 5.05 6.96
CA SER A 309 15.37 5.38 8.32
C SER A 309 15.59 4.16 9.23
N GLY A 310 14.97 3.02 8.95
CA GLY A 310 15.08 1.80 9.76
C GLY A 310 14.44 1.88 11.17
N ASP A 311 13.92 3.03 11.59
CA ASP A 311 13.25 3.21 12.88
C ASP A 311 11.90 2.47 12.93
N PRO A 312 11.65 1.59 13.91
CA PRO A 312 10.36 0.91 14.07
C PRO A 312 9.16 1.85 14.10
N LYS A 313 9.29 3.04 14.73
CA LYS A 313 8.21 4.05 14.77
C LYS A 313 8.00 4.72 13.41
N ALA A 314 9.05 4.88 12.62
CA ALA A 314 8.95 5.35 11.24
C ALA A 314 8.23 4.33 10.35
N LEU A 315 8.53 3.04 10.51
CA LEU A 315 7.86 1.96 9.77
C LEU A 315 6.38 1.83 10.14
N GLU A 316 6.02 2.02 11.42
CA GLU A 316 4.61 2.07 11.84
C GLU A 316 3.88 3.26 11.18
N ARG A 317 4.50 4.45 11.20
CA ARG A 317 3.97 5.63 10.48
C ARG A 317 3.81 5.37 8.98
N ALA A 318 4.73 4.65 8.36
CA ALA A 318 4.65 4.29 6.94
C ALA A 318 3.43 3.42 6.68
N SER A 319 3.23 2.37 7.49
CA SER A 319 2.07 1.47 7.40
C SER A 319 0.75 2.21 7.61
N GLN A 320 0.67 3.11 8.60
CA GLN A 320 -0.51 3.94 8.86
C GLN A 320 -0.82 4.87 7.68
N HIS A 321 0.20 5.51 7.09
CA HIS A 321 0.05 6.39 5.93
C HIS A 321 -0.41 5.62 4.69
N ILE A 322 0.19 4.46 4.41
CA ILE A 322 -0.21 3.57 3.30
C ILE A 322 -1.68 3.17 3.44
N ALA A 323 -2.08 2.70 4.62
CA ALA A 323 -3.46 2.28 4.89
C ALA A 323 -4.45 3.44 4.69
N LEU A 324 -4.09 4.64 5.14
CA LEU A 324 -4.90 5.85 4.96
C LEU A 324 -5.08 6.20 3.47
N VAL A 325 -3.99 6.26 2.71
CA VAL A 325 -4.02 6.62 1.28
C VAL A 325 -4.80 5.60 0.45
N ILE A 326 -4.61 4.30 0.71
CA ILE A 326 -5.36 3.24 0.01
C ILE A 326 -6.84 3.33 0.34
N ARG A 327 -7.21 3.48 1.61
CA ARG A 327 -8.60 3.58 2.06
C ARG A 327 -9.35 4.74 1.40
N ASN A 328 -8.69 5.87 1.21
CA ASN A 328 -9.30 7.06 0.62
C ASN A 328 -9.34 7.06 -0.92
N GLY A 329 -8.77 6.05 -1.55
CA GLY A 329 -8.72 5.91 -3.00
C GLY A 329 -7.56 6.71 -3.61
N THR A 330 -6.59 5.99 -4.17
CA THR A 330 -5.46 6.57 -4.89
C THR A 330 -5.31 5.91 -6.26
N GLY A 331 -4.88 6.68 -7.26
CA GLY A 331 -4.50 6.15 -8.56
C GLY A 331 -3.20 5.33 -8.55
N MET A 332 -2.45 5.35 -7.43
CA MET A 332 -1.15 4.69 -7.25
C MET A 332 -1.20 3.57 -6.21
N SER A 333 -2.36 2.95 -5.99
CA SER A 333 -2.56 1.93 -4.94
C SER A 333 -1.60 0.74 -5.06
N SER A 334 -1.28 0.33 -6.28
CA SER A 334 -0.30 -0.71 -6.59
C SER A 334 1.11 -0.38 -6.09
N ILE A 335 1.53 0.89 -6.19
CA ILE A 335 2.82 1.36 -5.67
C ILE A 335 2.83 1.31 -4.14
N TYR A 336 1.79 1.87 -3.50
CA TYR A 336 1.69 1.84 -2.03
C TYR A 336 1.61 0.42 -1.48
N ALA A 337 0.95 -0.50 -2.19
CA ALA A 337 0.94 -1.92 -1.84
C ALA A 337 2.35 -2.53 -1.89
N CYS A 338 3.13 -2.28 -2.96
CA CYS A 338 4.52 -2.72 -3.06
C CYS A 338 5.36 -2.18 -1.89
N LEU A 339 5.23 -0.89 -1.57
CA LEU A 339 5.96 -0.27 -0.45
C LEU A 339 5.54 -0.84 0.91
N GLY A 340 4.26 -1.18 1.09
CA GLY A 340 3.78 -1.85 2.30
C GLY A 340 4.40 -3.24 2.49
N GLN A 341 4.57 -3.99 1.40
CA GLN A 341 5.27 -5.27 1.43
C GLN A 341 6.76 -5.09 1.77
N VAL A 342 7.42 -4.06 1.24
CA VAL A 342 8.81 -3.72 1.59
C VAL A 342 8.92 -3.37 3.08
N ALA A 343 8.05 -2.51 3.61
CA ALA A 343 8.02 -2.15 5.03
C ALA A 343 7.82 -3.38 5.93
N HIS A 344 6.91 -4.28 5.56
CA HIS A 344 6.72 -5.54 6.28
C HIS A 344 7.95 -6.46 6.20
N ALA A 345 8.57 -6.57 5.03
CA ALA A 345 9.78 -7.38 4.82
C ALA A 345 10.98 -6.87 5.64
N THR A 346 11.07 -5.56 5.88
CA THR A 346 12.09 -4.98 6.78
C THR A 346 11.86 -5.32 8.26
N GLN A 347 10.64 -5.67 8.66
CA GLN A 347 10.31 -5.98 10.06
C GLN A 347 10.31 -7.48 10.39
N SER A 348 10.18 -8.36 9.41
CA SER A 348 10.03 -9.80 9.64
C SER A 348 11.21 -10.61 9.10
N VAL A 349 11.71 -11.52 9.95
CA VAL A 349 12.85 -12.41 9.65
C VAL A 349 12.55 -13.36 8.48
N GLN A 350 11.28 -13.75 8.31
CA GLN A 350 10.83 -14.72 7.31
C GLN A 350 10.01 -14.09 6.18
N ALA A 351 9.74 -12.78 6.21
CA ALA A 351 8.97 -12.14 5.17
C ALA A 351 9.79 -12.05 3.87
N THR A 352 9.52 -12.98 2.97
CA THR A 352 9.66 -12.75 1.52
C THR A 352 8.47 -11.92 1.05
N LEU A 353 8.66 -11.11 0.01
CA LEU A 353 7.51 -10.59 -0.75
C LEU A 353 6.67 -11.81 -1.19
N GLY A 354 5.44 -11.89 -0.69
CA GLY A 354 4.53 -12.98 -1.03
C GLY A 354 4.30 -13.03 -2.54
N GLU A 355 3.95 -14.19 -3.08
CA GLU A 355 3.58 -14.34 -4.50
C GLU A 355 2.32 -13.56 -4.89
N ASP A 356 1.70 -12.81 -3.97
CA ASP A 356 0.46 -12.06 -4.20
C ASP A 356 0.62 -11.08 -5.35
N ARG A 357 0.23 -11.58 -6.52
CA ARG A 357 0.16 -10.92 -7.80
C ARG A 357 -0.95 -9.88 -7.74
N ALA A 358 -0.67 -8.72 -7.14
CA ALA A 358 -1.38 -7.53 -7.60
C ALA A 358 -1.06 -7.42 -9.11
N GLU A 359 -2.03 -7.75 -9.96
CA GLU A 359 -1.89 -7.62 -11.41
C GLU A 359 -1.64 -6.14 -11.73
N ILE A 360 -0.37 -5.79 -11.94
CA ILE A 360 -0.02 -4.45 -12.40
C ILE A 360 -0.36 -4.38 -13.88
N GLY A 361 -1.40 -3.61 -14.20
CA GLY A 361 -1.85 -3.40 -15.56
C GLY A 361 -0.71 -2.87 -16.44
N GLU A 362 -0.72 -3.21 -17.72
CA GLU A 362 0.29 -2.77 -18.69
C GLU A 362 0.45 -1.23 -18.75
N LYS A 363 -0.65 -0.51 -18.47
CA LYS A 363 -0.72 0.96 -18.46
C LYS A 363 -0.22 1.61 -17.16
N GLU A 364 0.07 0.84 -16.12
CA GLU A 364 0.59 1.34 -14.83
C GLU A 364 2.12 1.36 -14.83
N SER A 365 2.70 2.17 -15.71
CA SER A 365 4.14 2.19 -15.98
C SER A 365 4.99 2.52 -14.74
N LEU A 366 4.55 3.46 -13.89
CA LEU A 366 5.25 3.80 -12.65
C LEU A 366 5.18 2.66 -11.62
N ALA A 367 4.06 1.94 -11.55
CA ALA A 367 3.92 0.80 -10.66
C ALA A 367 4.83 -0.36 -11.06
N GLN A 368 5.09 -0.54 -12.36
CA GLN A 368 6.07 -1.53 -12.84
C GLN A 368 7.48 -1.23 -12.34
N LEU A 369 7.91 0.03 -12.37
CA LEU A 369 9.20 0.46 -11.82
C LEU A 369 9.27 0.21 -10.31
N PHE A 370 8.29 0.70 -9.55
CA PHE A 370 8.31 0.55 -8.08
C PHE A 370 8.17 -0.90 -7.62
N ARG A 371 7.50 -1.76 -8.39
CA ARG A 371 7.52 -3.21 -8.14
C ARG A 371 8.93 -3.77 -8.30
N ALA A 372 9.63 -3.42 -9.38
CA ALA A 372 11.01 -3.86 -9.58
C ALA A 372 11.95 -3.36 -8.48
N LEU A 373 11.80 -2.09 -8.06
CA LEU A 373 12.53 -1.53 -6.92
C LEU A 373 12.21 -2.27 -5.61
N ALA A 374 10.93 -2.59 -5.35
CA ALA A 374 10.52 -3.34 -4.17
C ALA A 374 11.18 -4.72 -4.11
N TRP A 375 11.16 -5.46 -5.23
CA TRP A 375 11.87 -6.75 -5.35
C TRP A 375 13.37 -6.60 -5.08
N TRP A 376 13.99 -5.58 -5.66
CA TRP A 376 15.41 -5.30 -5.46
C TRP A 376 15.75 -4.98 -4.00
N TRP A 377 14.95 -4.15 -3.32
CA TRP A 377 15.20 -3.78 -1.92
C TRP A 377 15.05 -4.96 -0.96
N VAL A 378 14.22 -5.95 -1.26
CA VAL A 378 14.00 -7.12 -0.41
C VAL A 378 14.94 -8.29 -0.74
N ASP A 379 14.99 -8.71 -2.01
CA ASP A 379 15.68 -9.94 -2.43
C ASP A 379 17.13 -9.65 -2.85
N GLY A 380 17.34 -8.58 -3.63
CA GLY A 380 18.66 -8.06 -4.01
C GLY A 380 19.44 -8.85 -5.07
N ASP A 381 18.91 -9.96 -5.58
CA ASP A 381 19.47 -10.72 -6.71
C ASP A 381 18.76 -10.45 -8.04
N GLY A 382 17.53 -9.93 -7.98
CA GLY A 382 16.73 -9.57 -9.14
C GLY A 382 16.17 -10.75 -9.92
N GLU A 383 16.23 -12.00 -9.40
CA GLU A 383 15.73 -13.20 -10.11
C GLU A 383 14.23 -13.09 -10.44
N ARG A 384 13.47 -12.38 -9.61
CA ARG A 384 12.02 -12.18 -9.75
C ARG A 384 11.64 -10.95 -10.58
N ILE A 385 12.63 -10.19 -11.04
CA ILE A 385 12.40 -8.97 -11.83
C ILE A 385 12.34 -9.33 -13.32
N ASP A 386 11.23 -9.01 -13.97
CA ASP A 386 11.07 -9.15 -15.42
C ASP A 386 11.93 -8.11 -16.15
N THR A 387 13.14 -8.52 -16.54
CA THR A 387 14.14 -7.67 -17.19
C THR A 387 13.72 -7.24 -18.58
N ILE A 388 12.92 -8.03 -19.31
CA ILE A 388 12.43 -7.69 -20.65
C ILE A 388 11.47 -6.50 -20.52
N ARG A 389 10.46 -6.62 -19.65
CA ARG A 389 9.47 -5.56 -19.43
C ARG A 389 10.08 -4.30 -18.83
N LEU A 390 11.07 -4.45 -17.94
CA LEU A 390 11.80 -3.30 -17.39
C LEU A 390 12.66 -2.60 -18.46
N THR A 391 13.26 -3.35 -19.40
CA THR A 391 14.01 -2.78 -20.53
C THR A 391 13.09 -2.02 -21.49
N GLU A 392 11.91 -2.55 -21.78
CA GLU A 392 10.89 -1.87 -22.57
C GLU A 392 10.42 -0.57 -21.90
N LEU A 393 10.22 -0.62 -20.58
CA LEU A 393 9.89 0.56 -19.77
C LEU A 393 10.98 1.63 -19.86
N ALA A 394 12.25 1.25 -19.70
CA ALA A 394 13.40 2.16 -19.76
C ALA A 394 13.49 2.86 -21.13
N ARG A 395 13.46 2.08 -22.21
CA ARG A 395 13.51 2.61 -23.60
C ARG A 395 12.35 3.55 -23.90
N ARG A 396 11.13 3.19 -23.50
CA ARG A 396 9.93 4.02 -23.70
C ARG A 396 9.99 5.30 -22.89
N ALA A 397 10.45 5.23 -21.64
CA ALA A 397 10.62 6.41 -20.79
C ALA A 397 11.63 7.38 -21.41
N GLU A 398 12.78 6.86 -21.88
CA GLU A 398 13.82 7.65 -22.53
C GLU A 398 13.34 8.28 -23.84
N SER A 399 12.70 7.52 -24.73
CA SER A 399 12.18 8.01 -26.02
C SER A 399 11.11 9.10 -25.86
N HIS A 400 10.34 9.07 -24.76
CA HIS A 400 9.31 10.06 -24.46
C HIS A 400 9.77 11.19 -23.52
N GLY A 401 11.02 11.15 -23.06
CA GLY A 401 11.65 12.19 -22.24
C GLY A 401 11.35 12.11 -20.74
N TYR A 402 10.87 10.97 -20.22
CA TYR A 402 10.74 10.67 -18.79
C TYR A 402 12.09 10.23 -18.22
N ARG A 403 13.06 11.15 -18.22
CA ARG A 403 14.48 10.88 -17.94
C ARG A 403 14.74 10.25 -16.58
N TRP A 404 14.01 10.66 -15.54
CA TRP A 404 14.19 10.09 -14.20
C TRP A 404 13.77 8.62 -14.15
N ILE A 405 12.63 8.28 -14.77
CA ILE A 405 12.16 6.88 -14.85
C ILE A 405 13.13 6.03 -15.66
N ALA A 406 13.64 6.55 -16.77
CA ALA A 406 14.65 5.86 -17.56
C ALA A 406 15.93 5.60 -16.75
N ALA A 407 16.41 6.60 -16.00
CA ALA A 407 17.60 6.48 -15.17
C ALA A 407 17.43 5.39 -14.09
N GLU A 408 16.32 5.38 -13.35
CA GLU A 408 16.06 4.35 -12.32
C GLU A 408 15.95 2.94 -12.91
N ALA A 409 15.28 2.80 -14.06
CA ALA A 409 15.11 1.50 -14.71
C ALA A 409 16.45 0.97 -15.26
N TRP A 410 17.26 1.83 -15.90
CA TRP A 410 18.60 1.46 -16.39
C TRP A 410 19.55 1.13 -15.23
N GLU A 411 19.54 1.91 -14.15
CA GLU A 411 20.36 1.66 -12.97
C GLU A 411 20.08 0.26 -12.41
N LEU A 412 18.80 -0.10 -12.27
CA LEU A 412 18.41 -1.40 -11.76
C LEU A 412 18.85 -2.54 -12.68
N LEU A 413 18.61 -2.42 -13.99
CA LEU A 413 19.00 -3.42 -14.99
C LEU A 413 20.51 -3.67 -15.01
N GLU A 414 21.30 -2.60 -14.96
CA GLU A 414 22.76 -2.68 -15.00
C GLU A 414 23.33 -3.24 -13.69
N ARG A 415 22.80 -2.87 -12.52
CA ARG A 415 23.22 -3.47 -11.23
C ARG A 415 22.95 -4.97 -11.17
N MET A 416 21.84 -5.44 -11.74
CA MET A 416 21.53 -6.86 -11.84
C MET A 416 22.53 -7.62 -12.73
N GLN A 417 23.02 -6.98 -13.81
CA GLN A 417 23.91 -7.63 -14.78
C GLN A 417 25.40 -7.56 -14.40
N MET A 418 25.84 -6.42 -13.82
CA MET A 418 27.27 -6.13 -13.62
C MET A 418 27.67 -5.98 -12.15
N GLY A 419 26.73 -5.91 -11.21
CA GLY A 419 27.03 -5.73 -9.78
C GLY A 419 27.67 -4.39 -9.41
N SER A 420 27.75 -3.43 -10.35
CA SER A 420 28.28 -2.07 -10.15
C SER A 420 27.29 -1.01 -10.68
N PRO A 421 27.44 0.28 -10.31
CA PRO A 421 26.86 1.37 -11.10
C PRO A 421 27.35 1.21 -12.55
N ALA A 422 26.57 1.37 -13.61
CA ALA A 422 25.55 2.37 -13.79
C ALA A 422 25.93 3.40 -14.87
N LEU A 423 26.89 3.22 -15.80
CA LEU A 423 27.51 4.38 -16.48
C LEU A 423 26.49 5.29 -17.20
N HIS A 424 25.53 4.71 -17.92
CA HIS A 424 24.45 5.45 -18.59
C HIS A 424 23.47 6.08 -17.59
N ALA A 425 22.99 5.27 -16.63
CA ALA A 425 22.05 5.74 -15.61
C ALA A 425 22.64 6.81 -14.68
N THR A 426 23.90 6.66 -14.30
CA THR A 426 24.68 7.60 -13.49
C THR A 426 24.82 8.92 -14.21
N HIS A 427 25.12 8.91 -15.52
CA HIS A 427 25.16 10.12 -16.32
C HIS A 427 23.80 10.84 -16.32
N LEU A 428 22.70 10.10 -16.56
CA LEU A 428 21.35 10.67 -16.51
C LEU A 428 21.04 11.28 -15.14
N HIS A 429 21.35 10.59 -14.05
CA HIS A 429 21.15 11.07 -12.68
C HIS A 429 21.96 12.36 -12.39
N GLN A 430 23.23 12.40 -12.81
CA GLN A 430 24.11 13.56 -12.67
C GLN A 430 23.57 14.79 -13.41
N GLU A 431 23.13 14.63 -14.66
CA GLU A 431 22.56 15.73 -15.46
C GLU A 431 21.31 16.34 -14.81
N MET A 432 20.52 15.54 -14.11
CA MET A 432 19.31 15.99 -13.41
C MET A 432 19.58 16.50 -11.98
N GLY A 433 20.80 16.32 -11.46
CA GLY A 433 21.12 16.60 -10.06
C GLY A 433 20.36 15.69 -9.07
N SER A 434 20.22 14.41 -9.44
CA SER A 434 19.52 13.38 -8.66
C SER A 434 20.44 12.20 -8.34
N LEU A 435 20.00 11.36 -7.40
CA LEU A 435 20.58 10.06 -7.07
C LEU A 435 19.50 9.00 -7.21
N THR A 436 19.95 7.77 -7.47
CA THR A 436 19.06 6.63 -7.66
C THR A 436 18.38 6.18 -6.37
N LEU A 437 17.10 5.82 -6.47
CA LEU A 437 16.35 5.15 -5.42
C LEU A 437 16.71 3.67 -5.27
N VAL A 438 17.41 3.06 -6.22
CA VAL A 438 17.85 1.66 -6.14
C VAL A 438 18.68 1.39 -4.88
N SER A 439 19.39 2.40 -4.35
CA SER A 439 20.12 2.36 -3.07
C SER A 439 19.42 3.05 -1.89
N ALA A 440 18.19 3.55 -2.04
CA ALA A 440 17.52 4.31 -0.99
C ALA A 440 17.18 3.47 0.24
N ILE A 441 16.87 2.19 0.05
CA ILE A 441 16.60 1.24 1.14
C ILE A 441 17.71 0.20 1.14
N ARG A 442 18.48 0.15 2.24
CA ARG A 442 19.58 -0.80 2.39
C ARG A 442 19.00 -2.19 2.61
N ARG A 443 19.47 -3.16 1.82
CA ARG A 443 19.19 -4.58 2.03
C ARG A 443 19.65 -4.99 3.42
N GLN A 444 18.72 -5.49 4.24
CA GLN A 444 19.07 -6.12 5.51
C GLN A 444 19.24 -7.64 5.29
N PRO A 445 20.47 -8.18 5.39
CA PRO A 445 20.68 -9.62 5.32
C PRO A 445 19.89 -10.34 6.42
N LEU A 446 19.56 -11.61 6.18
CA LEU A 446 18.68 -12.38 7.06
C LEU A 446 19.16 -12.41 8.52
N TRP A 447 20.49 -12.42 8.74
CA TRP A 447 21.07 -12.36 10.08
C TRP A 447 20.83 -11.01 10.78
N GLU A 448 20.88 -9.88 10.06
CA GLU A 448 20.65 -8.54 10.62
C GLU A 448 19.16 -8.37 10.96
N ARG A 449 18.27 -8.93 10.12
CA ARG A 449 16.83 -9.04 10.42
C ARG A 449 16.54 -9.94 11.62
N ALA A 450 17.21 -11.09 11.71
CA ALA A 450 17.08 -12.01 12.84
C ALA A 450 17.57 -11.38 14.14
N LEU A 451 18.71 -10.68 14.10
CA LEU A 451 19.25 -9.96 15.25
C LEU A 451 18.32 -8.82 15.68
N GLY A 452 17.84 -7.99 14.76
CA GLY A 452 16.89 -6.91 15.10
C GLY A 452 15.51 -7.42 15.59
N ALA A 453 15.09 -8.61 15.18
CA ALA A 453 13.92 -9.28 15.76
C ALA A 453 14.19 -9.79 17.18
N LEU A 454 15.38 -10.34 17.43
CA LEU A 454 15.81 -10.77 18.76
C LEU A 454 16.03 -9.59 19.71
N GLU A 455 16.55 -8.46 19.23
CA GLU A 455 16.70 -7.21 19.98
C GLU A 455 15.34 -6.64 20.37
N ARG A 456 14.39 -6.54 19.43
CA ARG A 456 13.01 -6.13 19.74
C ARG A 456 12.32 -7.08 20.70
N MET A 457 12.50 -8.39 20.52
CA MET A 457 12.01 -9.37 21.48
C MET A 457 12.66 -9.15 22.86
N GLY A 458 13.95 -8.81 22.90
CA GLY A 458 14.67 -8.45 24.11
C GLY A 458 14.20 -7.14 24.75
N GLU A 459 13.78 -6.14 23.97
CA GLU A 459 13.18 -4.88 24.41
C GLU A 459 11.72 -5.08 24.88
N GLU A 460 10.93 -5.88 24.19
CA GLU A 460 9.57 -6.28 24.59
C GLU A 460 9.59 -7.13 25.87
N LEU A 461 10.59 -7.99 26.03
CA LEU A 461 10.86 -8.74 27.26
C LEU A 461 11.52 -7.86 28.35
N GLY A 462 12.22 -6.80 27.94
CA GLY A 462 13.04 -5.91 28.78
C GLY A 462 12.31 -4.66 29.29
N GLU A 463 11.21 -4.26 28.67
CA GLU A 463 10.37 -3.15 29.10
C GLU A 463 8.96 -3.64 29.46
N THR A 464 8.83 -4.30 30.61
CA THR A 464 7.58 -4.20 31.37
C THR A 464 7.51 -2.83 32.04
N PHE A 465 7.31 -1.78 31.23
CA PHE A 465 6.83 -0.50 31.73
C PHE A 465 5.34 -0.67 32.05
N ILE A 466 5.07 -1.17 33.26
CA ILE A 466 3.72 -1.22 33.81
C ILE A 466 3.28 0.25 33.98
N PRO A 467 2.22 0.72 33.31
CA PRO A 467 1.68 2.04 33.58
C PRO A 467 1.37 2.14 35.07
N VAL A 468 1.70 3.28 35.69
CA VAL A 468 1.49 3.50 37.12
C VAL A 468 -0.01 3.44 37.44
N ARG A 469 -0.53 2.25 37.72
CA ARG A 469 -1.92 2.03 38.14
C ARG A 469 -2.02 2.36 39.63
N GLN A 470 -3.06 3.13 39.98
CA GLN A 470 -3.33 3.53 41.36
C GLN A 470 -3.77 2.36 42.25
N GLN A 471 -4.00 1.18 41.66
CA GLN A 471 -4.36 -0.06 42.33
C GLN A 471 -3.59 -1.24 41.71
N ARG A 472 -3.11 -2.18 42.53
CA ARG A 472 -2.48 -3.43 42.08
C ARG A 472 -3.22 -4.65 42.62
N PHE A 473 -3.41 -5.63 41.75
CA PHE A 473 -3.87 -6.98 42.07
C PHE A 473 -2.66 -7.92 42.04
N TYR A 474 -2.53 -8.80 43.02
CA TYR A 474 -1.41 -9.73 43.10
C TYR A 474 -1.77 -10.97 43.92
N TRP A 475 -0.96 -12.02 43.74
CA TRP A 475 -1.10 -13.27 44.45
C TRP A 475 -0.07 -13.40 45.56
N THR A 476 -0.48 -14.00 46.66
CA THR A 476 0.43 -14.38 47.76
C THR A 476 0.38 -15.88 48.01
N LEU A 477 1.56 -16.44 48.26
CA LEU A 477 1.73 -17.85 48.63
C LEU A 477 1.95 -17.96 50.13
N HIS A 478 1.23 -18.89 50.76
CA HIS A 478 1.35 -19.21 52.18
C HIS A 478 1.59 -20.70 52.34
N ARG A 479 2.54 -21.09 53.19
CA ARG A 479 2.72 -22.51 53.54
C ARG A 479 1.74 -22.87 54.65
N HIS A 480 0.98 -23.95 54.45
CA HIS A 480 0.13 -24.49 55.50
C HIS A 480 1.03 -25.06 56.63
N PRO A 481 0.82 -24.69 57.90
CA PRO A 481 1.71 -25.09 59.00
C PRO A 481 1.85 -26.60 59.17
N ASP A 482 0.75 -27.34 59.01
CA ASP A 482 0.73 -28.78 59.31
C ASP A 482 1.06 -29.68 58.10
N THR A 483 0.77 -29.22 56.88
CA THR A 483 0.87 -30.04 55.67
C THR A 483 1.96 -29.57 54.71
N GLY A 484 2.54 -28.37 54.92
CA GLY A 484 3.53 -27.78 54.02
C GLY A 484 2.97 -27.27 52.68
N ASN A 485 1.70 -27.57 52.38
CA ASN A 485 1.02 -27.22 51.14
C ASN A 485 1.02 -25.71 50.87
N LEU A 486 1.17 -25.33 49.59
CA LEU A 486 1.12 -23.94 49.15
C LEU A 486 -0.32 -23.49 48.94
N LEU A 487 -0.75 -22.56 49.78
CA LEU A 487 -2.05 -21.90 49.69
C LEU A 487 -1.91 -20.59 48.91
N LEU A 488 -2.79 -20.41 47.94
CA LEU A 488 -2.89 -19.22 47.12
C LEU A 488 -3.90 -18.24 47.73
N GLU A 489 -3.54 -16.96 47.85
CA GLU A 489 -4.41 -15.88 48.34
C GLU A 489 -4.31 -14.65 47.43
N ALA A 490 -5.46 -14.19 46.91
CA ALA A 490 -5.55 -12.98 46.10
C ALA A 490 -5.64 -11.72 46.98
N ARG A 491 -4.89 -10.68 46.62
CA ARG A 491 -4.82 -9.43 47.39
C ARG A 491 -4.89 -8.18 46.52
N GLU A 492 -5.40 -7.12 47.12
CA GLU A 492 -5.54 -5.80 46.50
C GLU A 492 -4.80 -4.74 47.32
N GLN A 493 -4.07 -3.84 46.66
CA GLN A 493 -3.48 -2.64 47.27
C GLN A 493 -3.76 -1.39 46.47
N LYS A 494 -4.10 -0.30 47.17
CA LYS A 494 -4.23 1.03 46.59
C LYS A 494 -3.01 1.87 46.93
N ARG A 495 -2.53 2.67 45.98
CA ARG A 495 -1.43 3.60 46.19
C ARG A 495 -1.91 4.82 46.96
N GLN A 496 -1.20 5.23 48.00
CA GLN A 496 -1.51 6.44 48.76
C GLN A 496 -0.98 7.68 48.03
N ILE A 497 -1.50 8.86 48.38
CA ILE A 497 -1.22 10.16 47.72
C ILE A 497 0.29 10.47 47.69
N HIS A 498 1.06 10.00 48.68
CA HIS A 498 2.52 10.20 48.77
C HIS A 498 3.35 9.12 48.06
N GLY A 499 2.72 8.25 47.26
CA GLY A 499 3.41 7.30 46.39
C GLY A 499 3.75 5.94 47.02
N SER A 500 3.50 5.72 48.32
CA SER A 500 3.64 4.40 48.97
C SER A 500 2.41 3.50 48.74
N TRP A 501 2.58 2.18 48.89
CA TRP A 501 1.47 1.23 48.84
C TRP A 501 0.73 1.22 50.19
N GLY A 502 -0.59 1.38 50.15
CA GLY A 502 -1.44 1.30 51.34
C GLY A 502 -1.64 -0.13 51.86
N ALA A 503 -2.48 -0.25 52.90
CA ALA A 503 -2.79 -1.51 53.55
C ALA A 503 -3.28 -2.58 52.55
N SER A 504 -2.69 -3.76 52.62
CA SER A 504 -3.02 -4.88 51.74
C SER A 504 -4.29 -5.58 52.20
N LYS A 505 -5.29 -5.69 51.32
CA LYS A 505 -6.58 -6.34 51.63
C LYS A 505 -6.70 -7.67 50.91
N ALA A 506 -6.87 -8.76 51.68
CA ALA A 506 -7.18 -10.08 51.12
C ALA A 506 -8.60 -10.12 50.55
N ILE A 507 -8.77 -10.76 49.39
CA ILE A 507 -10.04 -10.91 48.68
C ILE A 507 -10.67 -12.25 49.10
N THR A 508 -11.96 -12.23 49.48
CA THR A 508 -12.69 -13.45 49.81
C THR A 508 -13.07 -14.23 48.54
N PHE A 509 -13.28 -15.53 48.67
CA PHE A 509 -13.62 -16.43 47.56
C PHE A 509 -14.83 -15.93 46.77
N GLN A 510 -15.91 -15.55 47.46
CA GLN A 510 -17.13 -15.01 46.82
C GLN A 510 -16.87 -13.72 46.05
N ARG A 511 -15.95 -12.86 46.51
CA ARG A 511 -15.58 -11.64 45.78
C ARG A 511 -14.66 -11.98 44.60
N LEU A 512 -13.74 -12.92 44.77
CA LEU A 512 -12.77 -13.35 43.77
C LEU A 512 -13.47 -13.96 42.55
N ILE A 513 -14.39 -14.90 42.74
CA ILE A 513 -15.10 -15.56 41.63
C ILE A 513 -16.11 -14.65 40.93
N ASN A 514 -16.53 -13.55 41.55
CA ASN A 514 -17.46 -12.57 41.00
C ASN A 514 -16.77 -11.30 40.48
N ILE A 515 -15.45 -11.32 40.26
CA ILE A 515 -14.76 -10.18 39.65
C ILE A 515 -15.28 -9.97 38.21
N THR A 516 -16.14 -8.96 38.03
CA THR A 516 -16.82 -8.59 36.78
C THR A 516 -16.12 -7.42 36.12
N GLN A 517 -14.92 -7.59 35.57
CA GLN A 517 -14.16 -6.53 34.84
C GLN A 517 -13.87 -5.22 35.64
N GLU A 518 -14.38 -5.05 36.86
CA GLU A 518 -14.36 -3.80 37.63
C GLU A 518 -12.98 -3.43 38.21
N LEU A 519 -12.02 -4.35 38.17
CA LEU A 519 -10.65 -4.09 38.61
C LEU A 519 -9.76 -3.88 37.40
N GLU A 520 -9.43 -2.61 37.12
CA GLU A 520 -8.46 -2.20 36.07
C GLU A 520 -7.07 -2.87 36.23
N SER A 521 -6.79 -3.52 37.37
CA SER A 521 -5.51 -4.14 37.72
C SER A 521 -5.41 -5.65 37.47
N VAL A 522 -6.49 -6.32 37.05
CA VAL A 522 -6.54 -7.78 36.82
C VAL A 522 -6.16 -8.11 35.36
N THR A 523 -5.16 -8.98 35.17
CA THR A 523 -4.67 -9.40 33.84
C THR A 523 -5.55 -10.50 33.22
N GLU A 524 -5.36 -10.81 31.94
CA GLU A 524 -6.02 -11.97 31.33
C GLU A 524 -5.58 -13.29 31.98
N GLN A 525 -4.32 -13.41 32.40
CA GLN A 525 -3.82 -14.58 33.13
C GLN A 525 -4.53 -14.75 34.48
N ASP A 526 -4.73 -13.66 35.22
CA ASP A 526 -5.52 -13.67 36.46
C ASP A 526 -6.96 -14.14 36.22
N LYS A 527 -7.59 -13.69 35.13
CA LYS A 527 -8.96 -14.11 34.78
C LYS A 527 -9.02 -15.62 34.49
N THR A 528 -8.01 -16.19 33.81
CA THR A 528 -7.92 -17.64 33.57
C THR A 528 -7.83 -18.40 34.89
N VAL A 529 -7.00 -17.94 35.83
CA VAL A 529 -6.86 -18.55 37.16
C VAL A 529 -8.19 -18.45 37.93
N ILE A 530 -8.82 -17.28 37.96
CA ILE A 530 -10.11 -17.06 38.64
C ILE A 530 -11.21 -17.96 38.07
N ALA A 531 -11.28 -18.10 36.74
CA ALA A 531 -12.24 -18.98 36.07
C ALA A 531 -11.99 -20.45 36.44
N TYR A 532 -10.73 -20.88 36.54
CA TYR A 532 -10.37 -22.21 37.00
C TYR A 532 -10.80 -22.44 38.46
N LEU A 533 -10.46 -21.51 39.37
CA LEU A 533 -10.87 -21.58 40.78
C LEU A 533 -12.40 -21.65 40.93
N ARG A 534 -13.15 -20.90 40.13
CA ARG A 534 -14.63 -20.91 40.13
C ARG A 534 -15.20 -22.29 39.81
N ASN A 535 -14.57 -23.03 38.90
CA ASN A 535 -15.04 -24.35 38.47
C ASN A 535 -14.55 -25.48 39.37
N THR A 536 -13.38 -25.33 40.01
CA THR A 536 -12.75 -26.38 40.82
C THR A 536 -13.16 -26.33 42.30
N LEU A 537 -13.46 -25.14 42.84
CA LEU A 537 -13.74 -24.93 44.27
C LEU A 537 -15.23 -24.65 44.55
N VAL A 538 -16.11 -25.49 44.01
CA VAL A 538 -17.57 -25.28 44.07
C VAL A 538 -18.12 -25.31 45.50
N ASP A 539 -17.55 -26.15 46.37
CA ASP A 539 -17.99 -26.31 47.77
C ASP A 539 -17.30 -25.36 48.76
N GLN A 540 -16.50 -24.41 48.27
CA GLN A 540 -15.70 -23.56 49.13
C GLN A 540 -16.53 -22.47 49.82
N LYS A 541 -16.22 -22.19 51.09
CA LYS A 541 -16.97 -21.21 51.88
C LYS A 541 -16.78 -19.80 51.31
N PRO A 542 -17.84 -18.99 51.20
CA PRO A 542 -17.80 -17.64 50.62
C PRO A 542 -16.73 -16.69 51.22
N HIS A 543 -16.40 -16.87 52.50
CA HIS A 543 -15.48 -16.01 53.25
C HIS A 543 -14.03 -16.49 53.27
N ASP A 544 -13.73 -17.65 52.67
CA ASP A 544 -12.37 -18.17 52.58
C ASP A 544 -11.49 -17.24 51.74
N LYS A 545 -10.21 -17.14 52.09
CA LYS A 545 -9.25 -16.23 51.43
C LYS A 545 -8.03 -16.97 50.89
N ARG A 546 -7.85 -18.23 51.28
CA ARG A 546 -6.69 -19.07 50.99
C ARG A 546 -7.16 -20.38 50.38
N PHE A 547 -6.51 -20.77 49.29
CA PHE A 547 -6.97 -21.84 48.41
C PHE A 547 -5.83 -22.82 48.16
N PHE A 548 -6.02 -24.10 48.45
CA PHE A 548 -5.09 -25.14 48.01
C PHE A 548 -5.55 -25.68 46.66
N VAL A 549 -4.96 -25.17 45.58
CA VAL A 549 -5.28 -25.60 44.21
C VAL A 549 -3.99 -25.71 43.40
N PRO A 550 -3.33 -26.89 43.41
CA PRO A 550 -2.05 -27.10 42.73
C PRO A 550 -2.05 -26.66 41.25
N GLN A 551 -3.08 -27.03 40.49
CA GLN A 551 -3.20 -26.64 39.07
C GLN A 551 -3.32 -25.12 38.85
N ALA A 552 -3.86 -24.36 39.81
CA ALA A 552 -3.90 -22.90 39.71
C ALA A 552 -2.48 -22.29 39.74
N LEU A 553 -1.54 -22.92 40.45
CA LEU A 553 -0.13 -22.51 40.46
C LEU A 553 0.54 -22.69 39.09
N ARG A 554 0.14 -23.73 38.33
CA ARG A 554 0.63 -23.91 36.95
C ARG A 554 0.14 -22.82 36.01
N LEU A 555 -1.11 -22.40 36.14
CA LEU A 555 -1.67 -21.29 35.36
C LEU A 555 -0.98 -19.94 35.67
N LEU A 556 -0.33 -19.84 36.84
CA LEU A 556 0.43 -18.68 37.29
C LEU A 556 1.93 -18.74 36.96
N MET A 557 2.40 -19.73 36.18
CA MET A 557 3.80 -19.76 35.73
C MET A 557 4.15 -18.50 34.94
N GLY A 558 5.32 -17.94 35.22
CA GLY A 558 5.77 -16.67 34.61
C GLY A 558 5.01 -15.41 35.04
N HIS A 559 4.04 -15.51 35.96
CA HIS A 559 3.27 -14.35 36.38
C HIS A 559 4.14 -13.35 37.18
N PRO A 560 4.13 -12.03 36.84
CA PRO A 560 5.09 -11.07 37.37
C PRO A 560 4.83 -10.63 38.83
N LEU A 561 3.62 -10.87 39.36
CA LEU A 561 3.18 -10.35 40.67
C LEU A 561 2.71 -11.47 41.61
N ILE A 562 3.62 -12.36 41.98
CA ILE A 562 3.44 -13.36 43.03
C ILE A 562 4.41 -13.04 44.15
N PHE A 563 3.98 -13.12 45.41
CA PHE A 563 4.81 -12.81 46.58
C PHE A 563 4.65 -13.88 47.67
N TRP A 564 5.57 -13.92 48.63
CA TRP A 564 5.32 -14.67 49.86
C TRP A 564 4.39 -13.88 50.78
N GLY A 565 3.51 -14.56 51.51
CA GLY A 565 2.61 -13.90 52.46
C GLY A 565 3.32 -13.07 53.54
N HIS A 566 4.56 -13.43 53.86
CA HIS A 566 5.41 -12.75 54.85
C HIS A 566 6.42 -11.76 54.23
N ASP A 567 6.61 -11.78 52.90
CA ASP A 567 7.54 -10.90 52.19
C ASP A 567 6.93 -10.43 50.86
N LEU A 568 6.55 -9.14 50.84
CA LEU A 568 5.99 -8.46 49.67
C LEU A 568 7.02 -7.58 48.94
N GLN A 569 8.30 -7.62 49.34
CA GLN A 569 9.36 -6.84 48.71
C GLN A 569 9.94 -7.54 47.48
N LYS A 570 9.92 -8.87 47.46
CA LYS A 570 10.47 -9.69 46.38
C LYS A 570 9.41 -10.62 45.80
N THR A 571 9.33 -10.66 44.48
CA THR A 571 8.43 -11.56 43.76
C THR A 571 8.93 -13.00 43.84
N VAL A 572 8.00 -13.95 43.80
CA VAL A 572 8.28 -15.39 43.72
C VAL A 572 8.10 -15.82 42.27
N GLU A 573 9.17 -16.32 41.67
CA GLU A 573 9.15 -16.84 40.30
C GLU A 573 8.64 -18.29 40.30
N LEU A 574 7.60 -18.56 39.52
CA LEU A 574 7.09 -19.92 39.27
C LEU A 574 7.57 -20.39 37.88
N VAL A 575 8.40 -21.43 37.85
CA VAL A 575 8.98 -21.98 36.61
C VAL A 575 8.57 -23.43 36.39
N ALA A 576 8.41 -23.83 35.12
CA ALA A 576 8.15 -25.22 34.77
C ALA A 576 9.40 -26.08 35.00
N GLY A 577 9.26 -27.14 35.78
CA GLY A 577 10.25 -28.21 35.88
C GLY A 577 10.15 -29.14 34.67
N ARG A 578 11.30 -29.67 34.24
CA ARG A 578 11.36 -30.73 33.22
C ARG A 578 11.93 -31.98 33.86
N PHE A 579 11.30 -33.12 33.57
CA PHE A 579 11.84 -34.42 33.96
C PHE A 579 12.94 -34.86 33.02
N VAL A 580 13.92 -35.54 33.58
CA VAL A 580 15.03 -36.13 32.85
C VAL A 580 15.12 -37.60 33.19
N LEU A 581 15.12 -38.46 32.17
CA LEU A 581 15.48 -39.86 32.36
C LEU A 581 17.01 -39.95 32.42
N ILE A 582 17.51 -40.22 33.60
CA ILE A 582 18.93 -40.40 33.86
C ILE A 582 19.27 -41.86 33.60
N SER A 583 20.27 -42.09 32.75
CA SER A 583 20.86 -43.42 32.54
C SER A 583 22.32 -43.40 32.97
N GLY A 584 22.71 -44.34 33.82
CA GLY A 584 24.08 -44.51 34.30
C GLY A 584 24.44 -45.99 34.42
N ARG A 585 25.73 -46.30 34.57
CA ARG A 585 26.20 -47.67 34.81
C ARG A 585 27.26 -47.71 35.90
N ASP A 586 27.23 -48.76 36.70
CA ASP A 586 28.31 -49.12 37.61
C ASP A 586 29.01 -50.43 37.17
N ARG A 587 29.82 -51.05 38.04
CA ARG A 587 30.58 -52.28 37.75
C ARG A 587 29.71 -53.53 37.56
N HIS A 588 28.45 -53.51 37.98
CA HIS A 588 27.57 -54.68 38.04
C HIS A 588 26.20 -54.46 37.37
N HIS A 589 25.71 -53.22 37.31
CA HIS A 589 24.35 -52.87 36.85
C HIS A 589 24.31 -51.58 36.02
N TRP A 590 23.28 -51.49 35.18
CA TRP A 590 22.74 -50.26 34.60
C TRP A 590 21.64 -49.70 35.49
N HIS A 591 21.63 -48.38 35.67
CA HIS A 591 20.64 -47.66 36.48
C HIS A 591 19.84 -46.73 35.57
N LEU A 592 18.51 -46.84 35.64
CA LEU A 592 17.56 -45.94 34.99
C LEU A 592 16.66 -45.29 36.03
N GLN A 593 16.65 -43.97 36.09
CA GLN A 593 15.84 -43.22 37.05
C GLN A 593 15.30 -41.93 36.43
N LEU A 594 14.14 -41.49 36.92
CA LEU A 594 13.58 -40.19 36.54
C LEU A 594 14.01 -39.14 37.57
N GLU A 595 14.55 -38.01 37.12
CA GLU A 595 14.91 -36.88 37.97
C GLU A 595 14.04 -35.64 37.64
N PRO A 596 13.54 -34.91 38.66
CA PRO A 596 13.66 -35.20 40.10
C PRO A 596 12.82 -36.41 40.54
N GLN A 597 13.21 -37.05 41.65
CA GLN A 597 12.40 -38.08 42.29
C GLN A 597 11.18 -37.42 42.95
N ILE A 598 9.98 -37.85 42.54
CA ILE A 598 8.71 -37.37 43.08
C ILE A 598 7.99 -38.54 43.77
N PRO A 599 7.42 -38.33 44.97
CA PRO A 599 6.59 -39.34 45.64
C PRO A 599 5.42 -39.83 44.77
N MET A 600 5.09 -41.12 44.90
CA MET A 600 3.96 -41.70 44.16
C MET A 600 2.62 -41.05 44.55
N GLY A 601 1.76 -40.82 43.55
CA GLY A 601 0.42 -40.28 43.74
C GLY A 601 0.30 -38.75 43.75
N GLU A 602 1.39 -38.01 43.58
CA GLU A 602 1.35 -36.55 43.42
C GLU A 602 1.30 -36.13 41.95
N ASP A 603 0.28 -35.34 41.58
CA ASP A 603 0.08 -34.79 40.22
C ASP A 603 0.89 -33.50 39.98
N LEU A 604 1.41 -32.88 41.04
CA LEU A 604 2.23 -31.69 40.98
C LEU A 604 3.23 -31.69 42.13
N TRP A 605 4.52 -31.73 41.80
CA TRP A 605 5.61 -31.56 42.76
C TRP A 605 6.17 -30.15 42.70
N ILE A 606 6.49 -29.59 43.87
CA ILE A 606 6.97 -28.22 43.98
C ILE A 606 8.31 -28.22 44.69
N GLU A 607 9.37 -27.94 43.94
CA GLU A 607 10.72 -27.82 44.46
C GLU A 607 11.06 -26.35 44.70
N GLN A 608 11.57 -26.03 45.89
CA GLN A 608 12.07 -24.69 46.18
C GLN A 608 13.54 -24.57 45.77
N GLU A 609 13.77 -24.09 44.56
CA GLU A 609 15.12 -23.87 44.01
C GLU A 609 15.87 -22.75 44.75
N SER A 610 15.16 -21.71 45.19
CA SER A 610 15.73 -20.64 46.04
C SER A 610 14.67 -20.00 46.94
N SER A 611 15.05 -19.02 47.77
CA SER A 611 14.09 -18.32 48.64
C SER A 611 12.93 -17.64 47.89
N HIS A 612 13.09 -17.35 46.59
CA HIS A 612 12.08 -16.69 45.75
C HIS A 612 11.84 -17.39 44.41
N ARG A 613 12.23 -18.65 44.25
CA ARG A 613 12.03 -19.41 43.01
C ARG A 613 11.48 -20.79 43.33
N LEU A 614 10.32 -21.10 42.76
CA LEU A 614 9.68 -22.41 42.88
C LEU A 614 9.58 -23.05 41.51
N ARG A 615 10.04 -24.29 41.43
CA ARG A 615 9.96 -25.11 40.22
C ARG A 615 8.81 -26.10 40.36
N LEU A 616 7.87 -26.01 39.43
CA LEU A 616 6.65 -26.81 39.39
C LEU A 616 6.84 -27.96 38.41
N TYR A 617 6.92 -29.17 38.91
CA TYR A 617 7.04 -30.37 38.10
C TYR A 617 5.69 -31.02 37.94
N GLY A 618 5.31 -31.20 36.70
CA GLY A 618 3.99 -31.67 36.36
C GLY A 618 4.02 -32.79 35.36
N LEU A 619 3.79 -34.01 35.84
CA LEU A 619 3.85 -35.20 34.99
C LEU A 619 2.68 -35.19 33.99
N SER A 620 2.99 -35.47 32.73
CA SER A 620 2.05 -35.88 31.70
C SER A 620 1.63 -37.34 31.88
N ASP A 621 0.54 -37.78 31.22
CA ASP A 621 0.10 -39.19 31.26
C ASP A 621 1.21 -40.18 30.84
N GLU A 622 2.10 -39.77 29.93
CA GLU A 622 3.24 -40.59 29.49
C GLU A 622 4.35 -40.65 30.54
N GLU A 623 4.64 -39.54 31.22
CA GLU A 623 5.64 -39.47 32.30
C GLU A 623 5.15 -40.16 33.57
N ILE A 624 3.84 -40.11 33.87
CA ILE A 624 3.21 -40.90 34.94
C ILE A 624 3.43 -42.38 34.69
N ARG A 625 3.11 -42.88 33.48
CA ARG A 625 3.34 -44.29 33.13
C ARG A 625 4.81 -44.67 33.23
N LEU A 626 5.72 -43.81 32.76
CA LEU A 626 7.15 -44.04 32.84
C LEU A 626 7.63 -44.12 34.29
N ARG A 627 7.19 -43.20 35.15
CA ARG A 627 7.47 -43.21 36.59
C ARG A 627 6.93 -44.48 37.25
N ASP A 628 5.71 -44.88 36.94
CA ASP A 628 5.08 -46.07 37.52
C ASP A 628 5.82 -47.37 37.12
N ILE A 629 6.39 -47.41 35.91
CA ILE A 629 7.26 -48.52 35.46
C ILE A 629 8.62 -48.49 36.17
N LEU A 630 9.22 -47.32 36.35
CA LEU A 630 10.55 -47.19 36.95
C LEU A 630 10.55 -47.30 38.47
N GLY A 631 9.44 -46.95 39.13
CA GLY A 631 9.36 -46.85 40.59
C GLY A 631 10.08 -45.60 41.14
N GLU A 632 9.88 -45.30 42.43
CA GLU A 632 10.42 -44.09 43.08
C GLU A 632 11.95 -44.01 43.07
N ILE A 633 12.61 -45.16 43.19
CA ILE A 633 14.07 -45.28 43.30
C ILE A 633 14.76 -45.60 41.96
N GLY A 634 14.00 -45.71 40.87
CA GLY A 634 14.50 -46.19 39.58
C GLY A 634 14.70 -47.72 39.52
N GLN A 635 15.19 -48.20 38.38
CA GLN A 635 15.40 -49.62 38.09
C GLN A 635 16.88 -49.95 37.92
N GLN A 636 17.28 -51.10 38.48
CA GLN A 636 18.60 -51.68 38.30
C GLN A 636 18.51 -52.84 37.31
N ILE A 637 19.31 -52.78 36.25
CA ILE A 637 19.30 -53.76 35.16
C ILE A 637 20.67 -54.45 35.10
N PRO A 638 20.77 -55.79 35.06
CA PRO A 638 22.05 -56.50 34.95
C PRO A 638 22.82 -56.11 33.69
N LEU A 639 24.14 -55.89 33.82
CA LEU A 639 25.03 -55.52 32.70
C LEU A 639 24.91 -56.39 31.43
N PRO A 640 24.71 -57.72 31.48
CA PRO A 640 24.55 -58.54 30.26
C PRO A 640 23.35 -58.17 29.37
N GLN A 641 22.44 -57.31 29.84
CA GLN A 641 21.28 -56.82 29.06
C GLN A 641 21.52 -55.44 28.43
N GLU A 642 22.76 -54.93 28.43
CA GLU A 642 23.15 -53.60 27.94
C GLU A 642 22.61 -53.27 26.54
N GLU A 643 22.73 -54.18 25.57
CA GLU A 643 22.23 -53.96 24.21
C GLU A 643 20.73 -53.66 24.18
N ARG A 644 19.95 -54.27 25.08
CA ARG A 644 18.50 -54.02 25.22
C ARG A 644 18.22 -52.67 25.86
N VAL A 645 19.02 -52.26 26.85
CA VAL A 645 18.90 -50.94 27.48
C VAL A 645 19.20 -49.82 26.47
N VAL A 646 20.27 -49.97 25.68
CA VAL A 646 20.64 -49.00 24.64
C VAL A 646 19.55 -48.91 23.55
N ALA A 647 18.99 -50.04 23.11
CA ALA A 647 17.88 -50.06 22.16
C ALA A 647 16.61 -49.38 22.72
N LEU A 648 16.31 -49.60 24.01
CA LEU A 648 15.19 -48.96 24.71
C LEU A 648 15.39 -47.44 24.77
N LEU A 649 16.56 -46.97 25.21
CA LEU A 649 16.86 -45.53 25.31
C LEU A 649 16.76 -44.83 23.95
N LYS A 650 17.23 -45.44 22.86
CA LYS A 650 17.06 -44.92 21.50
C LYS A 650 15.59 -44.72 21.11
N THR A 651 14.70 -45.58 21.60
CA THR A 651 13.25 -45.50 21.34
C THR A 651 12.57 -44.43 22.21
N LEU A 652 13.09 -44.18 23.41
CA LEU A 652 12.54 -43.21 24.36
C LEU A 652 13.04 -41.78 24.13
N THR A 653 14.25 -41.60 23.57
CA THR A 653 14.89 -40.28 23.35
C THR A 653 14.04 -39.28 22.53
N PRO A 654 13.24 -39.69 21.52
CA PRO A 654 12.36 -38.76 20.81
C PRO A 654 11.20 -38.20 21.66
N ARG A 655 10.85 -38.85 22.77
CA ARG A 655 9.70 -38.51 23.63
C ARG A 655 10.10 -37.97 25.00
N PHE A 656 11.24 -38.40 25.53
CA PHE A 656 11.74 -38.00 26.84
C PHE A 656 13.16 -37.44 26.73
N LEU A 657 13.48 -36.44 27.56
CA LEU A 657 14.83 -35.93 27.68
C LEU A 657 15.69 -36.95 28.43
N VAL A 658 16.62 -37.59 27.74
CA VAL A 658 17.53 -38.59 28.32
C VAL A 658 18.91 -37.98 28.55
N HIS A 659 19.45 -38.10 29.76
CA HIS A 659 20.84 -37.75 30.06
C HIS A 659 21.63 -38.99 30.43
N GLY A 660 22.75 -39.21 29.74
CA GLY A 660 23.73 -40.23 30.08
C GLY A 660 24.72 -39.68 31.08
N VAL A 661 24.85 -40.32 32.24
CA VAL A 661 25.89 -39.99 33.23
C VAL A 661 27.10 -40.90 32.94
N PRO A 662 28.32 -40.34 32.75
CA PRO A 662 29.51 -41.15 32.56
C PRO A 662 29.78 -42.03 33.79
N PRO A 663 30.41 -43.21 33.62
CA PRO A 663 30.66 -44.12 34.72
C PRO A 663 31.55 -43.45 35.78
N VAL A 664 31.17 -43.59 37.06
CA VAL A 664 31.97 -43.17 38.23
C VAL A 664 33.01 -44.22 38.57
#